data_AF-A0A067EY70-F1
#
_entry.id   AF-A0A067EY70-F1
#
_cell.length_a   1.000
_cell.length_b   1.000
_cell.length_c   1.000
_cell.angle_alpha   90.00
_cell.angle_beta   90.00
_cell.angle_gamma   90.00
#
_symmetry.space_group_name_H-M   'P 1'
#
loop_
_entity.id
_entity.type
_entity.pdbx_description
1 polymer ?
#
loop_
_entity_poly.entity_id
_entity_poly.type
_entity_poly.pdbx_seq_one_letter_code
_entity_poly.pdbx_strand_id
1 'polypeptide(L)'
;MAQIFLIFTILIFFSLETSLSLDQYNFPVIGFGADSLFHGDYTPPSPPPPIAPPHPPSLSCQRDLGGVGTLETVCLLNSSLTFENDDIYVEGSGNLHILPGVTLCCPIKGCLLTINVTGEFLLGRNSEIVAGTVYVSALNASFSSGSVVNATGLGGEPPAETSGTPDGVQGAGGGHGGRGASCLVDNMKLPDDVWGGDPYSWSSLEEPWSYGSKGGTTFKGENFGGDGGGRIRLEVVNEIEVNGSLLADGGDVGVKGGGGSGGSIYVKAHRMTGNGKISASGGNGFAGGGGGRVSINVFSRHDGAEVCVHGGRSFGCPENAGAAGTYYDAVPRRLFVSNDNLPTNTDTLLLEFPKQQLWTNVYIRDNAKASVPLFWSRVQVRGQIHLSQGAVLSFGLAHYATSEFELLAEELLMSDSIVKIYGALRMSVKMHLMWNSKMLIDAGDDAILATSLLEATNLMVLKESSVIRSDANLGVNGQGFLNLSGPGDMIEAQRLILSLFFSINVGPGSVLQGPSENASNNDTKPRLYCDRHDCPVELLHPLEDCNLNSSLSFTLQICRAEEINIEGIIKGSVVHFHLVRTVVVQASGAISASGLGCTHGVGRGKVFDNGLGGGGGHGGKGGQGYFNGSFIDGGATYGDANLPCELGSGSGNDNLAGAIAGGGIVVMGSLEHSLTSLSVYGSIRADGESFEEEIHQQDGRLISTVGPGGGSGGTILLFIHTLVLGESSSISTTGGRGSHSGGGGGGGGRIHFHWSDIPIGDEYLPLASVNGSIDARGGLGRGQGLAGGNGTVTGKACPRGLYGVFCEECPVGTFKNVSGSDRALCRNCSSNELPHRALYIPIRGGVTECPCPYKCVSERYHMPHCYTTLEELVYTFGGPWLFGLILLGLLILLALVLSVARMKYMGGDELPALVPARRIDHSFPFLESLNEVMETNRTEESQSHVHRMYFMGQNTFSEPWHLPHSPPEQVIEIVYEDAFNRFADEINALAAYQWWEGSVYSILSVLAYPLAWSWLQLCRKNKLQQLREFVRSEYDHSCLRSCRSRALYEGLKVLFS
;
A
#
# COMPACT_ATOMS: atom_id res chain seq x y z
N MET A 1 -61.34 -40.40 -22.64
CA MET A 1 -61.08 -40.69 -21.21
C MET A 1 -61.28 -39.41 -20.39
N ALA A 2 -62.53 -38.96 -20.24
CA ALA A 2 -62.87 -37.73 -19.54
C ALA A 2 -63.47 -38.06 -18.16
N GLN A 3 -62.66 -38.66 -17.28
CA GLN A 3 -63.10 -39.06 -15.93
C GLN A 3 -61.97 -39.12 -14.89
N ILE A 4 -60.77 -38.63 -15.22
CA ILE A 4 -59.62 -38.52 -14.30
C ILE A 4 -59.36 -37.06 -13.90
N PHE A 5 -59.94 -36.10 -14.63
CA PHE A 5 -59.81 -34.65 -14.41
C PHE A 5 -60.66 -34.08 -13.25
N LEU A 6 -61.30 -34.96 -12.45
CA LEU A 6 -62.25 -34.56 -11.38
C LEU A 6 -61.75 -34.86 -9.96
N ILE A 7 -60.55 -35.41 -9.80
CA ILE A 7 -60.00 -35.81 -8.48
C ILE A 7 -58.87 -34.88 -8.01
N PHE A 8 -58.25 -34.11 -8.91
CA PHE A 8 -57.12 -33.24 -8.58
C PHE A 8 -57.51 -31.82 -8.08
N THR A 9 -58.80 -31.49 -8.07
CA THR A 9 -59.33 -30.14 -7.75
C THR A 9 -59.95 -30.01 -6.35
N ILE A 10 -59.74 -30.99 -5.45
CA ILE A 10 -60.34 -31.02 -4.09
C ILE A 10 -59.29 -31.02 -2.96
N LEU A 11 -57.99 -30.89 -3.27
CA LEU A 11 -56.89 -30.83 -2.27
C LEU A 11 -56.00 -29.57 -2.40
N ILE A 12 -56.59 -28.45 -2.80
CA ILE A 12 -56.01 -27.10 -2.64
C ILE A 12 -57.01 -26.23 -1.86
N PHE A 13 -57.21 -26.56 -0.59
CA PHE A 13 -57.77 -25.71 0.46
C PHE A 13 -57.38 -26.36 1.81
N PHE A 14 -57.09 -25.54 2.82
CA PHE A 14 -56.21 -25.84 3.97
C PHE A 14 -54.72 -25.97 3.55
N SER A 15 -53.76 -25.26 4.16
CA SER A 15 -53.83 -24.37 5.33
C SER A 15 -52.73 -23.29 5.29
N LEU A 16 -53.12 -22.04 5.52
CA LEU A 16 -52.22 -20.98 6.02
C LEU A 16 -52.52 -20.75 7.52
N GLU A 17 -51.57 -20.15 8.23
CA GLU A 17 -51.65 -19.55 9.59
C GLU A 17 -51.38 -20.40 10.87
N THR A 18 -50.27 -20.03 11.53
CA THR A 18 -50.01 -19.97 13.01
C THR A 18 -49.99 -21.29 13.82
N SER A 19 -49.07 -21.53 14.78
CA SER A 19 -48.69 -20.70 15.94
C SER A 19 -47.39 -21.18 16.66
N LEU A 20 -46.99 -20.51 17.76
CA LEU A 20 -45.77 -20.76 18.57
C LEU A 20 -45.76 -22.10 19.34
N SER A 21 -44.55 -22.63 19.65
CA SER A 21 -44.12 -22.92 21.04
C SER A 21 -42.63 -23.26 21.20
N LEU A 22 -42.05 -22.86 22.34
CA LEU A 22 -40.87 -23.47 23.01
C LEU A 22 -41.13 -24.98 23.33
N ASP A 23 -40.21 -25.86 23.76
CA ASP A 23 -38.99 -25.67 24.57
C ASP A 23 -38.01 -26.87 24.56
N GLN A 24 -36.80 -26.67 25.12
CA GLN A 24 -35.87 -27.62 25.80
C GLN A 24 -35.45 -29.02 25.23
N TYR A 25 -34.14 -29.30 25.27
CA TYR A 25 -33.42 -30.25 26.18
C TYR A 25 -31.94 -30.39 25.69
N ASN A 26 -30.96 -29.72 26.32
CA ASN A 26 -30.13 -30.14 27.47
C ASN A 26 -29.07 -31.24 27.23
N PHE A 27 -27.78 -30.90 27.41
CA PHE A 27 -26.69 -31.74 27.97
C PHE A 27 -25.53 -30.82 28.47
N PRO A 28 -24.64 -31.26 29.38
CA PRO A 28 -24.55 -30.57 30.68
C PRO A 28 -23.16 -30.01 31.05
N VAL A 29 -23.16 -29.10 32.03
CA VAL A 29 -21.96 -28.58 32.70
C VAL A 29 -21.92 -29.06 34.17
N ILE A 30 -20.72 -29.44 34.62
CA ILE A 30 -20.33 -29.59 36.03
C ILE A 30 -19.14 -28.62 36.17
N GLY A 31 -19.22 -27.51 36.92
CA GLY A 31 -19.16 -27.45 38.39
C GLY A 31 -17.69 -27.47 38.84
N PHE A 32 -17.12 -26.51 39.58
CA PHE A 32 -17.63 -25.52 40.54
C PHE A 32 -16.65 -24.33 40.65
N GLY A 33 -17.08 -23.18 41.18
CA GLY A 33 -16.16 -22.11 41.61
C GLY A 33 -16.78 -20.70 41.55
N ALA A 34 -17.69 -20.39 42.47
CA ALA A 34 -18.25 -19.05 42.60
C ALA A 34 -17.43 -18.22 43.60
N ASP A 35 -17.03 -17.00 43.20
CA ASP A 35 -16.96 -15.84 44.08
C ASP A 35 -16.86 -14.53 43.27
N SER A 36 -17.46 -13.46 43.79
CA SER A 36 -17.38 -12.06 43.31
C SER A 36 -17.92 -11.71 41.89
N LEU A 37 -19.24 -11.52 41.81
CA LEU A 37 -19.88 -10.64 40.81
C LEU A 37 -20.88 -9.73 41.54
N PHE A 38 -20.46 -8.51 41.93
CA PHE A 38 -21.33 -7.34 42.16
C PHE A 38 -20.49 -6.08 42.47
N HIS A 39 -19.93 -5.47 41.43
CA HIS A 39 -19.75 -4.01 41.39
C HIS A 39 -20.27 -3.54 40.03
N GLY A 40 -21.53 -3.12 40.00
CA GLY A 40 -22.04 -2.31 38.89
C GLY A 40 -21.63 -0.87 39.11
N ASP A 41 -21.16 -0.20 38.06
CA ASP A 41 -20.73 1.19 38.08
C ASP A 41 -21.91 2.13 38.39
N TYR A 42 -22.08 2.43 39.68
CA TYR A 42 -23.03 3.43 40.14
C TYR A 42 -22.38 4.82 40.05
N THR A 43 -22.33 5.37 38.83
CA THR A 43 -22.05 6.81 38.67
C THR A 43 -23.17 7.59 39.36
N PRO A 44 -22.90 8.40 40.39
CA PRO A 44 -23.93 9.20 41.00
C PRO A 44 -24.45 10.21 39.96
N PRO A 45 -25.77 10.51 39.94
CA PRO A 45 -26.28 11.55 39.06
C PRO A 45 -25.56 12.87 39.35
N SER A 46 -25.23 13.61 38.29
CA SER A 46 -24.60 14.92 38.38
C SER A 46 -25.37 15.79 39.38
N PRO A 47 -24.70 16.47 40.33
CA PRO A 47 -25.40 17.41 41.19
C PRO A 47 -26.12 18.45 40.31
N PRO A 48 -27.34 18.87 40.66
CA PRO A 48 -28.04 19.89 39.89
C PRO A 48 -27.15 21.14 39.79
N PRO A 49 -27.07 21.79 38.62
CA PRO A 49 -26.19 22.93 38.44
C PRO A 49 -26.50 24.00 39.50
N PRO A 50 -25.47 24.68 40.05
CA PRO A 50 -25.69 25.72 41.05
C PRO A 50 -26.66 26.77 40.49
N ILE A 51 -27.64 27.16 41.30
CA ILE A 51 -28.62 28.18 40.94
C ILE A 51 -27.84 29.45 40.57
N ALA A 52 -28.04 29.92 39.34
CA ALA A 52 -27.37 31.12 38.85
C ALA A 52 -27.66 32.30 39.80
N PRO A 53 -26.66 33.17 40.09
CA PRO A 53 -26.90 34.35 40.92
C PRO A 53 -28.03 35.19 40.31
N PRO A 54 -28.94 35.75 41.13
CA PRO A 54 -30.06 36.53 40.61
C PRO A 54 -29.54 37.74 39.83
N HIS A 55 -30.06 37.94 38.62
CA HIS A 55 -29.69 39.06 37.76
C HIS A 55 -29.96 40.40 38.47
N PRO A 56 -29.14 41.44 38.23
CA PRO A 56 -29.46 42.80 38.67
C PRO A 56 -30.77 43.28 37.99
N PRO A 57 -31.48 44.25 38.59
CA PRO A 57 -32.75 44.73 38.04
C PRO A 57 -32.59 45.30 36.62
N SER A 58 -33.48 44.90 35.72
CA SER A 58 -33.45 45.30 34.30
C SER A 58 -33.56 46.82 34.12
N LEU A 59 -32.63 47.39 33.36
CA LEU A 59 -32.65 48.81 32.98
C LEU A 59 -33.84 49.13 32.07
N SER A 60 -34.48 50.28 32.27
CA SER A 60 -35.58 50.76 31.44
C SER A 60 -35.10 51.64 30.30
N CYS A 61 -35.73 51.50 29.12
CA CYS A 61 -35.36 52.23 27.89
C CYS A 61 -35.23 53.74 28.11
N GLN A 62 -36.24 54.37 28.72
CA GLN A 62 -36.37 55.83 28.73
C GLN A 62 -35.68 56.52 29.92
N ARG A 63 -35.64 55.88 31.09
CA ARG A 63 -35.00 56.48 32.29
C ARG A 63 -33.52 56.17 32.34
N ASP A 64 -33.15 54.92 32.09
CA ASP A 64 -31.84 54.40 32.44
C ASP A 64 -30.93 54.27 31.20
N LEU A 65 -31.52 53.92 30.04
CA LEU A 65 -30.81 53.89 28.76
C LEU A 65 -30.96 55.18 27.91
N GLY A 66 -31.69 56.19 28.39
CA GLY A 66 -31.88 57.47 27.68
C GLY A 66 -32.59 57.41 26.32
N GLY A 67 -33.13 56.26 25.94
CA GLY A 67 -33.73 55.99 24.64
C GLY A 67 -35.19 56.44 24.50
N VAL A 68 -35.72 56.21 23.29
CA VAL A 68 -37.11 56.50 22.93
C VAL A 68 -37.90 55.19 22.77
N GLY A 69 -39.01 55.07 23.51
CA GLY A 69 -39.91 53.91 23.45
C GLY A 69 -39.86 53.02 24.69
N THR A 70 -40.23 51.75 24.55
CA THR A 70 -40.22 50.75 25.64
C THR A 70 -39.61 49.44 25.18
N LEU A 71 -38.98 48.71 26.10
CA LEU A 71 -38.40 47.38 25.84
C LEU A 71 -39.46 46.31 25.54
N GLU A 72 -40.75 46.60 25.78
CA GLU A 72 -41.89 45.76 25.39
C GLU A 72 -42.31 45.93 23.92
N THR A 73 -41.88 47.02 23.27
CA THR A 73 -42.28 47.35 21.89
C THR A 73 -41.06 47.57 21.01
N VAL A 74 -40.52 48.78 21.00
CA VAL A 74 -39.24 49.12 20.37
C VAL A 74 -38.54 50.15 21.26
N CYS A 75 -37.30 49.86 21.67
CA CYS A 75 -36.41 50.81 22.30
C CYS A 75 -35.38 51.32 21.28
N LEU A 76 -35.39 52.62 20.99
CA LEU A 76 -34.43 53.28 20.11
C LEU A 76 -33.40 54.04 20.94
N LEU A 77 -32.14 53.58 20.95
CA LEU A 77 -31.05 54.27 21.63
C LEU A 77 -30.39 55.27 20.67
N ASN A 78 -30.41 56.55 21.05
CA ASN A 78 -29.88 57.67 20.25
C ASN A 78 -28.74 58.44 20.95
N SER A 79 -28.41 58.10 22.19
CA SER A 79 -27.36 58.70 23.01
C SER A 79 -26.37 57.65 23.47
N SER A 80 -25.07 57.94 23.37
CA SER A 80 -24.02 57.08 23.94
C SER A 80 -24.06 57.11 25.47
N LEU A 81 -23.76 55.97 26.09
CA LEU A 81 -23.77 55.77 27.54
C LEU A 81 -22.44 55.17 27.99
N THR A 82 -21.96 55.63 29.15
CA THR A 82 -20.79 55.04 29.83
C THR A 82 -21.19 54.66 31.26
N PHE A 83 -20.94 53.41 31.63
CA PHE A 83 -21.24 52.84 32.94
C PHE A 83 -19.93 52.61 33.71
N GLU A 84 -19.81 53.19 34.91
CA GLU A 84 -18.53 53.23 35.65
C GLU A 84 -18.36 52.15 36.72
N ASN A 85 -19.44 51.53 37.23
CA ASN A 85 -19.36 50.47 38.27
C ASN A 85 -20.53 49.44 38.26
N ASP A 86 -21.47 49.49 37.32
CA ASP A 86 -22.69 48.65 37.34
C ASP A 86 -22.70 47.62 36.20
N ASP A 87 -23.04 46.38 36.52
CA ASP A 87 -23.39 45.35 35.52
C ASP A 87 -24.72 45.71 34.84
N ILE A 88 -24.74 45.60 33.51
CA ILE A 88 -25.80 46.10 32.65
C ILE A 88 -26.71 44.93 32.27
N TYR A 89 -27.92 44.87 32.82
CA TYR A 89 -28.94 43.89 32.45
C TYR A 89 -30.12 44.59 31.76
N VAL A 90 -30.44 44.16 30.54
CA VAL A 90 -31.54 44.69 29.72
C VAL A 90 -32.44 43.52 29.33
N GLU A 91 -33.70 43.56 29.75
CA GLU A 91 -34.70 42.52 29.45
C GLU A 91 -35.94 43.16 28.79
N GLY A 92 -36.48 42.51 27.75
CA GLY A 92 -37.62 43.05 27.01
C GLY A 92 -38.34 42.04 26.11
N SER A 93 -39.65 42.22 25.92
CA SER A 93 -40.44 41.42 24.98
C SER A 93 -40.48 41.96 23.55
N GLY A 94 -39.95 43.17 23.32
CA GLY A 94 -39.90 43.85 22.03
C GLY A 94 -38.50 43.87 21.41
N ASN A 95 -38.21 44.94 20.66
CA ASN A 95 -36.96 45.14 19.94
C ASN A 95 -36.03 46.16 20.65
N LEU A 96 -34.72 46.00 20.48
CA LEU A 96 -33.70 46.97 20.92
C LEU A 96 -32.82 47.39 19.74
N HIS A 97 -32.91 48.65 19.32
CA HIS A 97 -32.14 49.19 18.21
C HIS A 97 -31.18 50.28 18.70
N ILE A 98 -29.88 50.03 18.57
CA ILE A 98 -28.81 51.01 18.77
C ILE A 98 -28.62 51.75 17.46
N LEU A 99 -28.91 53.06 17.45
CA LEU A 99 -28.84 53.86 16.22
C LEU A 99 -27.37 54.09 15.78
N PRO A 100 -27.14 54.43 14.50
CA PRO A 100 -25.78 54.64 13.98
C PRO A 100 -24.98 55.67 14.79
N GLY A 101 -23.72 55.33 15.11
CA GLY A 101 -22.81 56.19 15.87
C GLY A 101 -23.02 56.24 17.40
N VAL A 102 -23.92 55.42 17.95
CA VAL A 102 -24.14 55.30 19.41
C VAL A 102 -23.14 54.32 20.03
N THR A 103 -22.63 54.63 21.22
CA THR A 103 -21.69 53.78 21.96
C THR A 103 -22.28 53.37 23.30
N LEU A 104 -22.26 52.08 23.64
CA LEU A 104 -22.54 51.57 24.99
C LEU A 104 -21.22 51.07 25.59
N CYS A 105 -20.70 51.76 26.61
CA CYS A 105 -19.37 51.50 27.15
C CYS A 105 -19.41 51.15 28.64
N CYS A 106 -18.85 50.01 29.00
CA CYS A 106 -18.48 49.63 30.36
C CYS A 106 -16.99 49.22 30.34
N PRO A 107 -16.05 50.16 30.52
CA PRO A 107 -14.62 49.93 30.31
C PRO A 107 -13.95 49.18 31.49
N ILE A 108 -14.74 48.52 32.34
CA ILE A 108 -14.27 47.75 33.50
C ILE A 108 -13.99 46.32 33.06
N LYS A 109 -12.86 45.77 33.52
CA LYS A 109 -12.49 44.38 33.30
C LYS A 109 -13.54 43.44 33.86
N GLY A 110 -14.05 42.56 33.00
CA GLY A 110 -15.09 41.60 33.32
C GLY A 110 -16.50 42.16 33.49
N CYS A 111 -16.76 43.45 33.19
CA CYS A 111 -18.11 44.03 33.27
C CYS A 111 -19.12 43.24 32.43
N LEU A 112 -20.27 42.90 33.00
CA LEU A 112 -21.30 42.10 32.35
C LEU A 112 -22.33 43.00 31.66
N LEU A 113 -22.37 42.95 30.32
CA LEU A 113 -23.47 43.46 29.52
C LEU A 113 -24.33 42.29 29.02
N THR A 114 -25.56 42.21 29.51
CA THR A 114 -26.54 41.19 29.16
C THR A 114 -27.77 41.84 28.52
N ILE A 115 -28.05 41.48 27.27
CA ILE A 115 -29.21 41.92 26.50
C ILE A 115 -30.07 40.68 26.21
N ASN A 116 -31.28 40.64 26.75
CA ASN A 116 -32.24 39.56 26.55
C ASN A 116 -33.54 40.13 25.98
N VAL A 117 -33.71 40.05 24.67
CA VAL A 117 -34.90 40.57 23.96
C VAL A 117 -35.60 39.47 23.20
N THR A 118 -36.93 39.36 23.26
CA THR A 118 -37.64 38.33 22.46
C THR A 118 -37.89 38.75 21.01
N GLY A 119 -37.61 40.00 20.65
CA GLY A 119 -37.72 40.54 19.29
C GLY A 119 -36.37 40.65 18.57
N GLU A 120 -36.19 41.76 17.86
CA GLU A 120 -34.99 42.06 17.07
C GLU A 120 -33.97 42.91 17.85
N PHE A 121 -32.69 42.53 17.76
CA PHE A 121 -31.56 43.33 18.20
C PHE A 121 -30.81 43.92 16.99
N LEU A 122 -30.70 45.24 16.90
CA LEU A 122 -29.99 45.95 15.83
C LEU A 122 -28.85 46.78 16.42
N LEU A 123 -27.60 46.46 16.04
CA LEU A 123 -26.44 47.32 16.22
C LEU A 123 -26.20 48.09 14.91
N GLY A 124 -26.50 49.40 14.93
CA GLY A 124 -26.45 50.29 13.77
C GLY A 124 -25.04 50.53 13.21
N ARG A 125 -24.95 51.19 12.05
CA ARG A 125 -23.65 51.47 11.39
C ARG A 125 -22.74 52.31 12.28
N ASN A 126 -21.48 51.94 12.40
CA ASN A 126 -20.49 52.64 13.24
C ASN A 126 -20.93 52.82 14.72
N SER A 127 -21.82 51.95 15.23
CA SER A 127 -22.15 51.91 16.66
C SER A 127 -21.28 50.87 17.36
N GLU A 128 -20.96 51.12 18.63
CA GLU A 128 -19.97 50.33 19.38
C GLU A 128 -20.53 49.86 20.73
N ILE A 129 -20.22 48.61 21.09
CA ILE A 129 -20.43 48.06 22.42
C ILE A 129 -19.06 47.74 22.99
N VAL A 130 -18.71 48.29 24.15
CA VAL A 130 -17.45 48.02 24.85
C VAL A 130 -17.76 47.42 26.22
N ALA A 131 -17.42 46.15 26.46
CA ALA A 131 -17.60 45.51 27.77
C ALA A 131 -16.74 44.24 27.91
N GLY A 132 -16.44 43.83 29.14
CA GLY A 132 -15.65 42.60 29.40
C GLY A 132 -16.39 41.31 29.08
N THR A 133 -17.70 41.26 29.34
CA THR A 133 -18.61 40.21 28.86
C THR A 133 -19.78 40.83 28.12
N VAL A 134 -20.10 40.29 26.95
CA VAL A 134 -21.29 40.65 26.16
C VAL A 134 -22.11 39.39 25.91
N TYR A 135 -23.32 39.33 26.47
CA TYR A 135 -24.31 38.31 26.19
C TYR A 135 -25.51 38.93 25.49
N VAL A 136 -25.89 38.42 24.31
CA VAL A 136 -27.07 38.85 23.56
C VAL A 136 -27.94 37.64 23.24
N SER A 137 -29.19 37.65 23.70
CA SER A 137 -30.25 36.73 23.30
C SER A 137 -31.33 37.48 22.54
N ALA A 138 -31.70 36.98 21.35
CA ALA A 138 -32.62 37.65 20.43
C ALA A 138 -33.36 36.65 19.52
N LEU A 139 -34.51 37.04 18.94
CA LEU A 139 -35.12 36.28 17.84
C LEU A 139 -34.28 36.42 16.56
N ASN A 140 -33.95 37.67 16.21
CA ASN A 140 -33.03 38.04 15.13
C ASN A 140 -32.00 39.05 15.67
N ALA A 141 -30.77 39.00 15.18
CA ALA A 141 -29.75 40.00 15.53
C ALA A 141 -28.99 40.50 14.28
N SER A 142 -28.76 41.81 14.19
CA SER A 142 -28.10 42.43 13.04
C SER A 142 -26.98 43.38 13.48
N PHE A 143 -25.75 43.08 13.07
CA PHE A 143 -24.54 43.84 13.34
C PHE A 143 -24.14 44.54 12.04
N SER A 144 -24.51 45.81 11.92
CA SER A 144 -24.34 46.60 10.69
C SER A 144 -22.88 46.78 10.30
N SER A 145 -22.63 47.10 9.02
CA SER A 145 -21.28 47.46 8.55
C SER A 145 -20.67 48.59 9.41
N GLY A 146 -19.43 48.38 9.85
CA GLY A 146 -18.70 49.28 10.73
C GLY A 146 -19.09 49.23 12.22
N SER A 147 -20.10 48.45 12.61
CA SER A 147 -20.40 48.24 14.04
C SER A 147 -19.35 47.36 14.72
N VAL A 148 -19.09 47.58 16.01
CA VAL A 148 -18.09 46.81 16.76
C VAL A 148 -18.65 46.36 18.11
N VAL A 149 -18.47 45.08 18.44
CA VAL A 149 -18.56 44.56 19.81
C VAL A 149 -17.14 44.30 20.29
N ASN A 150 -16.68 45.10 21.24
CA ASN A 150 -15.29 45.23 21.67
C ASN A 150 -15.12 44.78 23.12
N ALA A 151 -14.51 43.62 23.29
CA ALA A 151 -14.13 43.03 24.57
C ALA A 151 -12.61 42.82 24.67
N THR A 152 -11.84 43.50 23.80
CA THR A 152 -10.39 43.33 23.68
C THR A 152 -9.65 43.88 24.90
N GLY A 153 -8.86 43.03 25.56
CA GLY A 153 -8.14 43.37 26.80
C GLY A 153 -9.05 43.67 28.02
N LEU A 154 -10.36 43.38 27.94
CA LEU A 154 -11.35 43.65 28.99
C LEU A 154 -11.78 42.37 29.75
N GLY A 155 -11.05 41.27 29.61
CA GLY A 155 -11.27 40.05 30.38
C GLY A 155 -11.18 40.30 31.89
N GLY A 156 -12.10 39.69 32.64
CA GLY A 156 -11.94 39.54 34.09
C GLY A 156 -10.98 38.41 34.43
N GLU A 157 -10.88 38.06 35.72
CA GLU A 157 -10.00 36.97 36.17
C GLU A 157 -10.33 35.63 35.47
N PRO A 158 -9.32 34.86 35.02
CA PRO A 158 -9.52 33.52 34.49
C PRO A 158 -10.04 32.56 35.58
N PRO A 159 -10.50 31.35 35.23
CA PRO A 159 -10.90 30.35 36.23
C PRO A 159 -9.78 30.11 37.25
N ALA A 160 -10.16 29.95 38.52
CA ALA A 160 -9.21 29.61 39.59
C ALA A 160 -8.43 28.33 39.25
N GLU A 161 -7.21 28.22 39.78
CA GLU A 161 -6.30 27.08 39.56
C GLU A 161 -5.74 26.92 38.13
N THR A 162 -5.94 27.89 37.23
CA THR A 162 -5.34 27.87 35.89
C THR A 162 -3.92 28.46 35.86
N SER A 163 -2.99 27.80 35.14
CA SER A 163 -1.64 28.31 34.81
C SER A 163 -1.63 29.22 33.57
N GLY A 164 -2.77 29.85 33.24
CA GLY A 164 -2.92 30.68 32.05
C GLY A 164 -2.25 32.05 32.13
N THR A 165 -2.01 32.57 33.34
CA THR A 165 -1.18 33.76 33.57
C THR A 165 0.21 33.30 34.00
N PRO A 166 1.29 33.60 33.27
CA PRO A 166 2.62 33.07 33.58
C PRO A 166 3.27 33.76 34.78
N ASP A 167 3.89 32.96 35.64
CA ASP A 167 4.60 33.43 36.83
C ASP A 167 5.98 34.03 36.53
N GLY A 168 6.39 34.98 37.37
CA GLY A 168 7.73 35.56 37.37
C GLY A 168 7.87 36.87 36.58
N VAL A 169 9.09 37.14 36.10
CA VAL A 169 9.45 38.43 35.46
C VAL A 169 10.10 38.28 34.08
N GLN A 170 9.71 37.24 33.35
CA GLN A 170 10.25 36.92 32.02
C GLN A 170 9.47 37.63 30.88
N GLY A 171 8.38 38.33 31.18
CA GLY A 171 7.52 38.96 30.15
C GLY A 171 6.84 37.96 29.21
N ALA A 172 6.60 36.72 29.67
CA ALA A 172 5.92 35.68 28.90
C ALA A 172 4.45 36.05 28.62
N GLY A 173 3.89 35.58 27.50
CA GLY A 173 2.50 35.85 27.12
C GLY A 173 1.50 35.00 27.91
N GLY A 174 0.26 35.48 28.06
CA GLY A 174 -0.84 34.71 28.63
C GLY A 174 -1.27 33.56 27.71
N GLY A 175 -1.86 32.49 28.25
CA GLY A 175 -2.44 31.37 27.49
C GLY A 175 -3.96 31.26 27.71
N HIS A 176 -4.68 30.65 26.77
CA HIS A 176 -6.11 30.30 26.95
C HIS A 176 -6.59 29.22 25.96
N GLY A 177 -6.69 29.54 24.67
CA GLY A 177 -6.98 28.56 23.61
C GLY A 177 -5.71 27.86 23.15
N GLY A 178 -4.68 28.66 22.86
CA GLY A 178 -3.28 28.25 22.70
C GLY A 178 -2.42 28.65 23.90
N ARG A 179 -1.20 28.11 23.97
CA ARG A 179 -0.15 28.58 24.89
C ARG A 179 0.31 29.99 24.55
N GLY A 180 0.64 30.77 25.58
CA GLY A 180 1.40 32.00 25.41
C GLY A 180 2.85 31.72 25.03
N ALA A 181 3.47 32.64 24.30
CA ALA A 181 4.91 32.54 24.00
C ALA A 181 5.76 32.85 25.25
N SER A 182 6.98 32.35 25.25
CA SER A 182 8.03 32.79 26.17
C SER A 182 9.34 32.89 25.40
N CYS A 183 10.14 33.90 25.73
CA CYS A 183 11.44 34.11 25.09
C CYS A 183 12.53 33.44 25.93
N LEU A 184 13.25 32.48 25.32
CA LEU A 184 14.37 31.78 25.94
C LEU A 184 15.42 32.77 26.46
N VAL A 185 15.69 32.71 27.77
CA VAL A 185 16.78 33.44 28.44
C VAL A 185 17.94 32.49 28.80
N ASP A 186 17.71 31.18 28.77
CA ASP A 186 18.65 30.13 29.13
C ASP A 186 18.92 29.22 27.92
N ASN A 187 20.16 29.24 27.42
CA ASN A 187 20.59 28.46 26.26
C ASN A 187 20.71 26.95 26.54
N MET A 188 20.51 26.50 27.79
CA MET A 188 20.52 25.07 28.14
C MET A 188 19.17 24.36 27.91
N LYS A 189 18.11 25.09 27.56
CA LYS A 189 16.76 24.53 27.32
C LYS A 189 16.40 24.56 25.83
N LEU A 190 15.65 23.56 25.36
CA LEU A 190 15.12 23.58 23.99
C LEU A 190 13.96 24.58 23.88
N PRO A 191 13.73 25.20 22.70
CA PRO A 191 12.59 26.10 22.48
C PRO A 191 11.22 25.45 22.72
N ASP A 192 11.11 24.14 22.46
CA ASP A 192 9.88 23.36 22.65
C ASP A 192 9.51 23.18 24.15
N ASP A 193 10.48 23.34 25.08
CA ASP A 193 10.29 23.14 26.53
C ASP A 193 9.91 24.43 27.29
N VAL A 194 9.77 25.57 26.58
CA VAL A 194 9.63 26.89 27.21
C VAL A 194 8.46 27.67 26.60
N TRP A 195 7.33 27.67 27.33
CA TRP A 195 6.13 28.42 27.02
C TRP A 195 5.78 29.45 28.11
N GLY A 196 4.78 30.29 27.83
CA GLY A 196 4.19 31.23 28.77
C GLY A 196 3.03 30.60 29.52
N GLY A 197 1.84 31.22 29.49
CA GLY A 197 0.65 30.63 30.08
C GLY A 197 0.15 29.39 29.34
N ASP A 198 -0.42 28.43 30.07
CA ASP A 198 -1.06 27.24 29.50
C ASP A 198 -2.50 27.51 29.01
N PRO A 199 -3.02 26.70 28.07
CA PRO A 199 -4.41 26.74 27.68
C PRO A 199 -5.31 26.04 28.72
N TYR A 200 -6.56 26.47 28.80
CA TYR A 200 -7.58 25.91 29.70
C TYR A 200 -8.95 25.90 29.02
N SER A 201 -9.97 25.41 29.73
CA SER A 201 -11.36 25.30 29.24
C SER A 201 -11.50 24.50 27.94
N TRP A 202 -10.69 23.43 27.79
CA TRP A 202 -10.84 22.48 26.68
C TRP A 202 -12.18 21.75 26.69
N SER A 203 -12.69 21.39 27.87
CA SER A 203 -13.97 20.71 28.06
C SER A 203 -15.20 21.52 27.61
N SER A 204 -15.05 22.83 27.38
CA SER A 204 -16.08 23.70 26.82
C SER A 204 -15.75 24.19 25.41
N LEU A 205 -14.93 23.45 24.63
CA LEU A 205 -14.62 23.78 23.24
C LEU A 205 -15.88 24.03 22.37
N GLU A 206 -16.96 23.28 22.60
CA GLU A 206 -18.21 23.43 21.83
C GLU A 206 -19.02 24.69 22.21
N GLU A 207 -18.97 25.11 23.48
CA GLU A 207 -19.61 26.33 24.00
C GLU A 207 -18.62 27.14 24.88
N PRO A 208 -17.62 27.80 24.27
CA PRO A 208 -16.52 28.42 25.00
C PRO A 208 -17.02 29.65 25.77
N TRP A 209 -16.71 29.68 27.07
CA TRP A 209 -17.22 30.69 27.99
C TRP A 209 -16.22 31.05 29.08
N SER A 210 -14.98 31.35 28.69
CA SER A 210 -13.86 31.72 29.57
C SER A 210 -13.16 33.01 29.15
N TYR A 211 -12.70 33.81 30.11
CA TYR A 211 -11.87 34.99 29.85
C TYR A 211 -10.48 34.53 29.41
N GLY A 212 -9.81 35.33 28.58
CA GLY A 212 -8.37 35.20 28.38
C GLY A 212 -7.62 35.54 29.68
N SER A 213 -6.47 34.92 29.87
CA SER A 213 -5.51 35.23 30.92
C SER A 213 -4.60 36.39 30.54
N LYS A 214 -4.07 37.05 31.57
CA LYS A 214 -3.12 38.16 31.49
C LYS A 214 -1.71 37.66 31.11
N GLY A 215 -0.92 38.50 30.45
CA GLY A 215 0.51 38.28 30.25
C GLY A 215 1.35 38.54 31.52
N GLY A 216 2.59 38.06 31.53
CA GLY A 216 3.56 38.31 32.60
C GLY A 216 4.23 39.69 32.48
N THR A 217 4.82 40.18 33.57
CA THR A 217 5.60 41.44 33.58
C THR A 217 7.10 41.18 33.30
N THR A 218 7.87 42.19 32.91
CA THR A 218 9.36 42.12 32.91
C THR A 218 9.99 42.79 34.14
N PHE A 219 9.19 43.36 35.06
CA PHE A 219 9.68 44.13 36.21
C PHE A 219 9.12 43.62 37.54
N LYS A 220 9.97 43.49 38.57
CA LYS A 220 9.54 43.18 39.94
C LYS A 220 8.95 44.43 40.59
N GLY A 221 7.64 44.41 40.86
CA GLY A 221 6.94 45.45 41.63
C GLY A 221 5.78 46.12 40.89
N GLU A 222 5.77 46.09 39.56
CA GLU A 222 4.67 46.63 38.73
C GLU A 222 4.26 45.60 37.67
N ASN A 223 2.95 45.40 37.48
CA ASN A 223 2.43 44.41 36.54
C ASN A 223 2.09 45.06 35.19
N PHE A 224 3.06 45.04 34.28
CA PHE A 224 2.95 45.55 32.92
C PHE A 224 2.35 44.57 31.90
N GLY A 225 1.94 43.36 32.31
CA GLY A 225 1.37 42.37 31.38
C GLY A 225 0.09 42.85 30.69
N GLY A 226 -0.12 42.40 29.45
CA GLY A 226 -1.33 42.69 28.69
C GLY A 226 -2.53 41.93 29.25
N ASP A 227 -3.64 42.63 29.44
CA ASP A 227 -4.86 42.04 30.00
C ASP A 227 -5.53 41.08 29.01
N GLY A 228 -6.19 40.03 29.50
CA GLY A 228 -6.80 39.01 28.64
C GLY A 228 -8.06 39.49 27.92
N GLY A 229 -8.44 38.78 26.85
CA GLY A 229 -9.67 39.05 26.11
C GLY A 229 -10.95 38.68 26.86
N GLY A 230 -12.04 39.38 26.55
CA GLY A 230 -13.35 39.19 27.16
C GLY A 230 -14.12 37.94 26.71
N ARG A 231 -15.43 37.92 26.97
CA ARG A 231 -16.36 36.85 26.54
C ARG A 231 -17.51 37.43 25.72
N ILE A 232 -17.78 36.91 24.53
CA ILE A 232 -18.93 37.30 23.71
C ILE A 232 -19.80 36.06 23.46
N ARG A 233 -21.10 36.09 23.80
CA ARG A 233 -22.05 35.01 23.54
C ARG A 233 -23.32 35.57 22.89
N LEU A 234 -23.58 35.12 21.67
CA LEU A 234 -24.73 35.52 20.86
C LEU A 234 -25.64 34.30 20.66
N GLU A 235 -26.81 34.30 21.30
CA GLU A 235 -27.80 33.22 21.22
C GLU A 235 -29.05 33.72 20.50
N VAL A 236 -29.03 33.59 19.18
CA VAL A 236 -30.07 34.07 18.29
C VAL A 236 -30.95 32.89 17.87
N VAL A 237 -32.27 33.03 17.92
CA VAL A 237 -33.17 31.89 17.64
C VAL A 237 -33.24 31.60 16.13
N ASN A 238 -33.32 32.64 15.30
CA ASN A 238 -33.57 32.52 13.86
C ASN A 238 -32.38 33.02 13.02
N GLU A 239 -32.21 34.32 12.80
CA GLU A 239 -31.17 34.85 11.91
C GLU A 239 -30.23 35.85 12.57
N ILE A 240 -28.92 35.65 12.36
CA ILE A 240 -27.87 36.60 12.68
C ILE A 240 -27.17 37.14 11.41
N GLU A 241 -27.14 38.46 11.25
CA GLU A 241 -26.37 39.15 10.21
C GLU A 241 -25.12 39.79 10.84
N VAL A 242 -23.92 39.33 10.47
CA VAL A 242 -22.64 39.84 11.01
C VAL A 242 -21.85 40.54 9.90
N ASN A 243 -22.10 41.84 9.72
CA ASN A 243 -21.30 42.74 8.87
C ASN A 243 -20.33 43.64 9.66
N GLY A 244 -20.46 43.65 10.99
CA GLY A 244 -19.56 44.32 11.92
C GLY A 244 -18.41 43.44 12.42
N SER A 245 -17.73 43.89 13.46
CA SER A 245 -16.63 43.16 14.11
C SER A 245 -17.02 42.70 15.51
N LEU A 246 -16.77 41.42 15.84
CA LEU A 246 -16.85 40.85 17.19
C LEU A 246 -15.41 40.59 17.66
N LEU A 247 -14.93 41.34 18.65
CA LEU A 247 -13.53 41.36 19.07
C LEU A 247 -13.43 40.97 20.56
N ALA A 248 -12.75 39.87 20.84
CA ALA A 248 -12.39 39.42 22.18
C ALA A 248 -10.88 39.15 22.24
N ASP A 249 -10.08 40.03 21.63
CA ASP A 249 -8.63 39.85 21.50
C ASP A 249 -7.90 40.10 22.82
N GLY A 250 -6.68 39.58 22.95
CA GLY A 250 -5.79 39.91 24.06
C GLY A 250 -5.30 41.36 23.99
N GLY A 251 -5.00 41.95 25.15
CA GLY A 251 -4.43 43.29 25.24
C GLY A 251 -2.98 43.34 24.79
N ASP A 252 -2.69 44.25 23.87
CA ASP A 252 -1.34 44.55 23.36
C ASP A 252 -0.50 45.33 24.39
N VAL A 253 0.77 44.93 24.52
CA VAL A 253 1.78 45.60 25.34
C VAL A 253 3.09 45.73 24.56
N GLY A 254 3.90 46.74 24.89
CA GLY A 254 5.26 46.87 24.35
C GLY A 254 6.26 45.90 25.00
N VAL A 255 7.53 46.27 25.01
CA VAL A 255 8.64 45.43 25.54
C VAL A 255 8.68 45.29 27.08
N LYS A 256 7.66 45.74 27.82
CA LYS A 256 7.64 45.76 29.30
C LYS A 256 6.84 44.61 29.94
N GLY A 257 6.13 43.83 29.14
CA GLY A 257 5.31 42.72 29.58
C GLY A 257 4.89 41.87 28.39
N GLY A 258 4.45 40.64 28.64
CA GLY A 258 3.88 39.77 27.63
C GLY A 258 2.45 40.20 27.27
N GLY A 259 2.00 39.83 26.08
CA GLY A 259 0.65 40.12 25.62
C GLY A 259 -0.40 39.28 26.34
N GLY A 260 -1.62 39.81 26.44
CA GLY A 260 -2.76 39.05 26.94
C GLY A 260 -3.18 37.95 25.97
N SER A 261 -3.82 36.89 26.46
CA SER A 261 -4.40 35.87 25.58
C SER A 261 -5.79 36.26 25.07
N GLY A 262 -6.18 35.70 23.92
CA GLY A 262 -7.52 35.87 23.36
C GLY A 262 -8.60 35.26 24.26
N GLY A 263 -9.80 35.83 24.22
CA GLY A 263 -10.95 35.45 25.05
C GLY A 263 -11.79 34.29 24.50
N SER A 264 -13.10 34.32 24.74
CA SER A 264 -14.07 33.36 24.19
C SER A 264 -15.13 34.04 23.35
N ILE A 265 -15.49 33.47 22.20
CA ILE A 265 -16.67 33.87 21.42
C ILE A 265 -17.54 32.65 21.11
N TYR A 266 -18.82 32.68 21.46
CA TYR A 266 -19.81 31.68 21.07
C TYR A 266 -20.95 32.33 20.27
N VAL A 267 -21.25 31.80 19.09
CA VAL A 267 -22.35 32.28 18.23
C VAL A 267 -23.27 31.11 17.91
N LYS A 268 -24.56 31.26 18.21
CA LYS A 268 -25.61 30.26 17.98
C LYS A 268 -26.76 30.89 17.21
N ALA A 269 -27.13 30.31 16.06
CA ALA A 269 -28.25 30.77 15.23
C ALA A 269 -28.78 29.66 14.31
N HIS A 270 -29.99 29.81 13.76
CA HIS A 270 -30.42 28.93 12.66
C HIS A 270 -29.75 29.32 11.34
N ARG A 271 -29.70 30.62 11.02
CA ARG A 271 -29.02 31.18 9.84
C ARG A 271 -28.01 32.26 10.21
N MET A 272 -26.83 32.25 9.57
CA MET A 272 -25.81 33.31 9.65
C MET A 272 -25.48 33.85 8.26
N THR A 273 -25.50 35.18 8.15
CA THR A 273 -25.15 35.93 6.94
C THR A 273 -24.16 37.05 7.28
N GLY A 274 -23.58 37.69 6.25
CA GLY A 274 -22.65 38.81 6.38
C GLY A 274 -21.17 38.45 6.21
N ASN A 275 -20.34 39.50 6.11
CA ASN A 275 -18.91 39.43 5.81
C ASN A 275 -18.02 40.16 6.84
N GLY A 276 -18.50 40.24 8.08
CA GLY A 276 -17.80 40.82 9.21
C GLY A 276 -16.62 39.99 9.72
N LYS A 277 -16.00 40.45 10.81
CA LYS A 277 -14.84 39.81 11.44
C LYS A 277 -15.17 39.30 12.83
N ILE A 278 -14.73 38.10 13.16
CA ILE A 278 -14.83 37.49 14.50
C ILE A 278 -13.41 37.18 14.96
N SER A 279 -12.92 37.85 15.99
CA SER A 279 -11.53 37.75 16.43
C SER A 279 -11.43 37.46 17.93
N ALA A 280 -10.68 36.42 18.29
CA ALA A 280 -10.25 36.13 19.65
C ALA A 280 -8.75 35.81 19.62
N SER A 281 -7.97 36.71 19.05
CA SER A 281 -6.54 36.55 18.80
C SER A 281 -5.71 36.95 20.01
N GLY A 282 -4.49 36.43 20.12
CA GLY A 282 -3.56 36.81 21.19
C GLY A 282 -2.99 38.22 21.01
N GLY A 283 -2.78 38.93 22.11
CA GLY A 283 -2.17 40.27 22.12
C GLY A 283 -0.65 40.21 21.90
N ASN A 284 -0.12 41.24 21.25
CA ASN A 284 1.31 41.45 21.04
C ASN A 284 2.00 41.82 22.36
N GLY A 285 3.27 41.45 22.53
CA GLY A 285 4.00 41.68 23.78
C GLY A 285 5.50 41.44 23.68
N PHE A 286 6.22 41.57 24.79
CA PHE A 286 7.60 41.08 24.89
C PHE A 286 7.68 39.61 24.44
N ALA A 287 6.81 38.77 24.97
CA ALA A 287 6.32 37.58 24.29
C ALA A 287 4.81 37.71 24.03
N GLY A 288 4.34 37.21 22.88
CA GLY A 288 2.93 37.29 22.47
C GLY A 288 2.02 36.34 23.25
N GLY A 289 0.78 36.76 23.50
CA GLY A 289 -0.24 35.92 24.11
C GLY A 289 -0.75 34.83 23.16
N GLY A 290 -1.26 33.72 23.71
CA GLY A 290 -1.91 32.67 22.93
C GLY A 290 -3.28 33.09 22.42
N GLY A 291 -3.71 32.51 21.31
CA GLY A 291 -5.06 32.70 20.77
C GLY A 291 -6.14 32.14 21.71
N GLY A 292 -7.37 32.63 21.55
CA GLY A 292 -8.55 32.29 22.35
C GLY A 292 -9.37 31.12 21.79
N ARG A 293 -10.66 31.09 22.12
CA ARG A 293 -11.59 30.05 21.66
C ARG A 293 -12.81 30.67 20.97
N VAL A 294 -13.11 30.24 19.74
CA VAL A 294 -14.31 30.62 19.00
C VAL A 294 -15.11 29.37 18.67
N SER A 295 -16.41 29.36 18.96
CA SER A 295 -17.32 28.32 18.48
C SER A 295 -18.51 28.94 17.75
N ILE A 296 -18.85 28.39 16.59
CA ILE A 296 -19.99 28.79 15.78
C ILE A 296 -20.92 27.58 15.63
N ASN A 297 -22.12 27.69 16.17
CA ASN A 297 -23.17 26.69 16.14
C ASN A 297 -24.33 27.21 15.28
N VAL A 298 -24.13 27.16 13.96
CA VAL A 298 -25.09 27.69 12.98
C VAL A 298 -25.43 26.63 11.94
N PHE A 299 -26.73 26.37 11.76
CA PHE A 299 -27.20 25.33 10.84
C PHE A 299 -27.05 25.72 9.35
N SER A 300 -27.34 26.97 9.00
CA SER A 300 -27.20 27.50 7.64
C SER A 300 -26.29 28.73 7.63
N ARG A 301 -25.05 28.56 7.16
CA ARG A 301 -24.06 29.64 7.06
C ARG A 301 -23.70 29.91 5.61
N HIS A 302 -23.55 31.18 5.26
CA HIS A 302 -22.77 31.61 4.11
C HIS A 302 -21.34 31.97 4.54
N ASP A 303 -20.33 31.44 3.85
CA ASP A 303 -18.91 31.60 4.20
C ASP A 303 -18.36 32.99 3.79
N GLY A 304 -18.89 34.04 4.42
CA GLY A 304 -18.44 35.43 4.24
C GLY A 304 -17.64 36.00 5.41
N ALA A 305 -17.93 35.58 6.66
CA ALA A 305 -17.30 36.15 7.86
C ALA A 305 -15.92 35.55 8.16
N GLU A 306 -14.93 36.42 8.36
CA GLU A 306 -13.55 36.10 8.73
C GLU A 306 -13.47 35.68 10.21
N VAL A 307 -12.76 34.58 10.53
CA VAL A 307 -12.56 34.13 11.92
C VAL A 307 -11.06 34.07 12.23
N CYS A 308 -10.61 34.88 13.19
CA CYS A 308 -9.21 34.98 13.62
C CYS A 308 -9.04 34.44 15.04
N VAL A 309 -8.12 33.49 15.22
CA VAL A 309 -7.76 32.90 16.52
C VAL A 309 -6.24 32.74 16.67
N HIS A 310 -5.42 33.44 15.88
CA HIS A 310 -3.96 33.30 15.93
C HIS A 310 -3.38 33.84 17.24
N GLY A 311 -2.15 33.45 17.59
CA GLY A 311 -1.40 34.06 18.68
C GLY A 311 -0.94 35.49 18.38
N GLY A 312 -0.47 36.18 19.40
CA GLY A 312 0.14 37.51 19.28
C GLY A 312 1.63 37.46 18.93
N ARG A 313 2.18 38.56 18.41
CA ARG A 313 3.61 38.65 18.06
C ARG A 313 4.47 38.93 19.28
N SER A 314 5.68 38.36 19.27
CA SER A 314 6.71 38.52 20.31
C SER A 314 7.77 39.51 19.87
N PHE A 315 7.99 40.59 20.64
CA PHE A 315 9.03 41.58 20.37
C PHE A 315 10.42 41.15 20.86
N GLY A 316 10.50 40.33 21.92
CA GLY A 316 11.75 39.81 22.48
C GLY A 316 12.30 38.59 21.73
N CYS A 317 11.43 37.86 21.03
CA CYS A 317 11.77 36.65 20.27
C CYS A 317 10.88 36.54 19.00
N PRO A 318 11.21 37.24 17.91
CA PRO A 318 10.34 37.35 16.72
C PRO A 318 9.92 36.03 16.08
N GLU A 319 10.75 34.99 16.17
CA GLU A 319 10.48 33.64 15.65
C GLU A 319 9.55 32.78 16.55
N ASN A 320 9.13 33.30 17.71
CA ASN A 320 8.26 32.59 18.65
C ASN A 320 7.04 33.45 19.03
N ALA A 321 6.09 33.63 18.11
CA ALA A 321 4.76 34.16 18.41
C ALA A 321 3.99 33.22 19.35
N GLY A 322 2.89 33.71 19.96
CA GLY A 322 1.98 32.85 20.73
C GLY A 322 1.39 31.73 19.87
N ALA A 323 0.97 30.64 20.50
CA ALA A 323 0.30 29.55 19.81
C ALA A 323 -1.09 29.96 19.35
N ALA A 324 -1.56 29.32 18.28
CA ALA A 324 -2.92 29.48 17.80
C ALA A 324 -3.95 29.03 18.85
N GLY A 325 -5.06 29.73 18.89
CA GLY A 325 -6.29 29.33 19.56
C GLY A 325 -7.04 28.26 18.77
N THR A 326 -8.31 28.06 19.13
CA THR A 326 -9.18 27.06 18.51
C THR A 326 -10.43 27.70 17.94
N TYR A 327 -10.73 27.43 16.67
CA TYR A 327 -12.04 27.72 16.07
C TYR A 327 -12.79 26.41 15.79
N TYR A 328 -13.96 26.24 16.42
CA TYR A 328 -14.83 25.08 16.26
C TYR A 328 -16.12 25.45 15.52
N ASP A 329 -16.49 24.64 14.53
CA ASP A 329 -17.73 24.76 13.77
C ASP A 329 -18.63 23.57 14.15
N ALA A 330 -19.59 23.81 15.04
CA ALA A 330 -20.23 22.76 15.83
C ALA A 330 -21.23 21.89 15.04
N VAL A 331 -21.85 22.44 13.99
CA VAL A 331 -22.82 21.70 13.16
C VAL A 331 -22.15 20.64 12.27
N PRO A 332 -21.12 20.97 11.47
CA PRO A 332 -20.33 19.97 10.75
C PRO A 332 -19.21 19.35 11.60
N ARG A 333 -19.03 19.79 12.86
CA ARG A 333 -18.00 19.33 13.82
C ARG A 333 -16.59 19.40 13.23
N ARG A 334 -16.18 20.59 12.84
CA ARG A 334 -14.86 20.87 12.26
C ARG A 334 -14.03 21.69 13.23
N LEU A 335 -12.81 21.25 13.53
CA LEU A 335 -11.85 22.01 14.32
C LEU A 335 -10.80 22.64 13.39
N PHE A 336 -10.54 23.93 13.60
CA PHE A 336 -9.51 24.69 12.92
C PHE A 336 -8.51 25.25 13.93
N VAL A 337 -7.23 25.01 13.66
CA VAL A 337 -6.08 25.62 14.34
C VAL A 337 -5.23 26.29 13.26
N SER A 338 -5.14 27.62 13.28
CA SER A 338 -4.41 28.43 12.30
C SER A 338 -3.72 29.57 13.02
N ASN A 339 -2.43 29.79 12.73
CA ASN A 339 -1.64 30.85 13.34
C ASN A 339 -1.38 32.04 12.40
N ASP A 340 -2.14 32.15 11.30
CA ASP A 340 -2.00 33.22 10.29
C ASP A 340 -0.55 33.41 9.80
N ASN A 341 0.15 32.29 9.59
CA ASN A 341 1.56 32.21 9.20
C ASN A 341 2.55 32.82 10.21
N LEU A 342 2.13 33.15 11.43
CA LEU A 342 3.05 33.56 12.50
C LEU A 342 3.89 32.36 12.97
N PRO A 343 5.23 32.42 12.92
CA PRO A 343 6.08 31.33 13.41
C PRO A 343 5.95 31.19 14.92
N THR A 344 5.82 29.96 15.41
CA THR A 344 5.73 29.66 16.84
C THR A 344 6.44 28.35 17.18
N ASN A 345 7.12 28.33 18.32
CA ASN A 345 7.61 27.12 18.96
C ASN A 345 6.63 26.63 20.04
N THR A 346 5.56 27.37 20.34
CA THR A 346 4.58 27.01 21.38
C THR A 346 3.36 26.30 20.79
N ASP A 347 2.89 25.27 21.50
CA ASP A 347 1.83 24.38 21.02
C ASP A 347 0.41 24.80 21.44
N THR A 348 -0.55 24.62 20.54
CA THR A 348 -1.97 24.47 20.87
C THR A 348 -2.21 23.05 21.39
N LEU A 349 -2.63 22.90 22.64
CA LEU A 349 -2.87 21.56 23.22
C LEU A 349 -4.23 21.00 22.80
N LEU A 350 -4.21 19.81 22.19
CA LEU A 350 -5.35 18.98 21.87
C LEU A 350 -5.45 17.88 22.91
N LEU A 351 -6.37 18.03 23.88
CA LEU A 351 -6.44 17.17 25.07
C LEU A 351 -7.38 15.96 24.84
N GLU A 352 -8.65 16.08 25.22
CA GLU A 352 -9.63 15.00 25.07
C GLU A 352 -10.35 15.07 23.72
N PHE A 353 -10.32 13.97 22.96
CA PHE A 353 -11.13 13.78 21.75
C PHE A 353 -12.47 13.11 22.11
N PRO A 354 -13.60 13.50 21.48
CA PRO A 354 -14.91 12.98 21.83
C PRO A 354 -15.06 11.50 21.46
N LYS A 355 -15.37 10.64 22.43
CA LYS A 355 -15.58 9.19 22.24
C LYS A 355 -16.92 8.84 21.58
N GLN A 356 -17.90 9.74 21.70
CA GLN A 356 -19.20 9.66 21.04
C GLN A 356 -19.39 10.94 20.23
N GLN A 357 -20.12 10.86 19.12
CA GLN A 357 -20.37 12.02 18.26
C GLN A 357 -19.08 12.65 17.67
N LEU A 358 -18.16 11.79 17.18
CA LEU A 358 -16.87 12.13 16.56
C LEU A 358 -16.89 13.42 15.72
N TRP A 359 -15.80 14.19 15.79
CA TRP A 359 -15.51 15.29 14.87
C TRP A 359 -15.41 14.76 13.44
N THR A 360 -15.86 15.57 12.48
CA THR A 360 -15.75 15.21 11.06
C THR A 360 -14.36 15.52 10.55
N ASN A 361 -13.89 16.77 10.67
CA ASN A 361 -12.58 17.17 10.13
C ASN A 361 -11.74 17.97 11.14
N VAL A 362 -10.42 17.81 11.09
CA VAL A 362 -9.45 18.61 11.85
C VAL A 362 -8.47 19.25 10.88
N TYR A 363 -8.32 20.58 10.96
CA TYR A 363 -7.43 21.38 10.11
C TYR A 363 -6.38 22.07 10.95
N ILE A 364 -5.11 21.81 10.66
CA ILE A 364 -3.95 22.49 11.26
C ILE A 364 -3.20 23.17 10.12
N ARG A 365 -3.02 24.49 10.18
CA ARG A 365 -2.49 25.26 9.04
C ARG A 365 -1.79 26.56 9.41
N ASP A 366 -1.14 27.17 8.43
CA ASP A 366 -0.60 28.54 8.50
C ASP A 366 0.37 28.71 9.69
N ASN A 367 1.44 27.92 9.72
CA ASN A 367 2.44 27.79 10.81
C ASN A 367 1.88 27.44 12.21
N ALA A 368 0.66 26.89 12.30
CA ALA A 368 0.15 26.36 13.56
C ALA A 368 0.90 25.11 14.03
N LYS A 369 1.30 25.12 15.30
CA LYS A 369 1.90 24.00 16.02
C LYS A 369 0.87 23.44 17.02
N ALA A 370 0.52 22.17 16.92
CA ALA A 370 -0.43 21.51 17.80
C ALA A 370 0.19 20.26 18.44
N SER A 371 -0.18 19.97 19.69
CA SER A 371 0.33 18.81 20.44
C SER A 371 -0.80 18.00 21.07
N VAL A 372 -0.68 16.68 21.04
CA VAL A 372 -1.49 15.71 21.76
C VAL A 372 -0.63 15.15 22.92
N PRO A 373 -0.62 15.78 24.10
CA PRO A 373 0.37 15.52 25.15
C PRO A 373 -0.02 14.38 26.12
N LEU A 374 -1.26 13.89 26.08
CA LEU A 374 -1.75 12.91 27.05
C LEU A 374 -1.23 11.51 26.73
N PHE A 375 -0.68 10.83 27.73
CA PHE A 375 -0.27 9.42 27.65
C PHE A 375 -1.45 8.54 27.20
N TRP A 376 -1.19 7.60 26.29
CA TRP A 376 -2.19 6.72 25.67
C TRP A 376 -3.41 7.44 25.04
N SER A 377 -3.15 8.51 24.29
CA SER A 377 -4.21 9.21 23.55
C SER A 377 -4.71 8.41 22.34
N ARG A 378 -6.04 8.30 22.23
CA ARG A 378 -6.74 7.90 21.00
C ARG A 378 -7.31 9.13 20.30
N VAL A 379 -6.71 9.50 19.17
CA VAL A 379 -7.22 10.51 18.24
C VAL A 379 -8.13 9.83 17.24
N GLN A 380 -9.45 10.02 17.37
CA GLN A 380 -10.44 9.44 16.46
C GLN A 380 -11.26 10.54 15.77
N VAL A 381 -11.15 10.61 14.45
CA VAL A 381 -11.81 11.58 13.57
C VAL A 381 -12.62 10.80 12.51
N ARG A 382 -13.82 11.28 12.17
CA ARG A 382 -14.72 10.57 11.25
C ARG A 382 -14.32 10.74 9.78
N GLY A 383 -13.80 11.91 9.40
CA GLY A 383 -13.40 12.28 8.05
C GLY A 383 -11.89 12.52 7.97
N GLN A 384 -11.47 13.74 7.66
CA GLN A 384 -10.07 14.05 7.35
C GLN A 384 -9.32 14.77 8.49
N ILE A 385 -8.05 14.43 8.67
CA ILE A 385 -7.04 15.26 9.35
C ILE A 385 -6.17 15.89 8.25
N HIS A 386 -6.10 17.22 8.22
CA HIS A 386 -5.42 17.96 7.16
C HIS A 386 -4.40 18.95 7.74
N LEU A 387 -3.13 18.73 7.42
CA LEU A 387 -2.00 19.57 7.80
C LEU A 387 -1.46 20.31 6.58
N SER A 388 -1.32 21.63 6.66
CA SER A 388 -0.85 22.44 5.52
C SER A 388 0.00 23.64 5.92
N GLN A 389 0.86 24.14 5.02
CA GLN A 389 1.58 25.43 5.18
C GLN A 389 2.34 25.55 6.51
N GLY A 390 3.38 24.75 6.70
CA GLY A 390 4.24 24.79 7.89
C GLY A 390 3.60 24.23 9.16
N ALA A 391 2.40 23.62 9.06
CA ALA A 391 1.72 22.99 10.19
C ALA A 391 2.55 21.87 10.82
N VAL A 392 2.55 21.82 12.15
CA VAL A 392 3.19 20.77 12.95
C VAL A 392 2.17 20.13 13.88
N LEU A 393 2.10 18.79 13.88
CA LEU A 393 1.34 18.01 14.87
C LEU A 393 2.28 17.07 15.63
N SER A 394 2.32 17.20 16.95
CA SER A 394 3.20 16.39 17.81
C SER A 394 2.38 15.46 18.70
N PHE A 395 2.78 14.20 18.81
CA PHE A 395 2.24 13.23 19.77
C PHE A 395 3.25 12.99 20.89
N GLY A 396 2.80 13.08 22.14
CA GLY A 396 3.69 12.96 23.31
C GLY A 396 4.56 14.19 23.54
N LEU A 397 5.60 14.01 24.36
CA LEU A 397 6.55 15.04 24.77
C LEU A 397 7.97 14.59 24.44
N ALA A 398 8.81 15.50 23.94
CA ALA A 398 10.12 15.17 23.36
C ALA A 398 11.08 14.39 24.28
N HIS A 399 10.96 14.55 25.60
CA HIS A 399 11.81 13.87 26.59
C HIS A 399 11.16 12.62 27.21
N TYR A 400 9.96 12.21 26.75
CA TYR A 400 9.14 11.17 27.37
C TYR A 400 8.46 10.28 26.32
N ALA A 401 9.26 9.57 25.52
CA ALA A 401 8.81 8.59 24.52
C ALA A 401 8.30 7.27 25.14
N THR A 402 7.36 7.35 26.11
CA THR A 402 6.88 6.20 26.90
C THR A 402 5.40 5.85 26.65
N SER A 403 4.83 6.27 25.53
CA SER A 403 3.43 6.00 25.15
C SER A 403 3.27 5.33 23.79
N GLU A 404 2.21 4.54 23.66
CA GLU A 404 1.59 4.20 22.39
C GLU A 404 0.43 5.17 22.14
N PHE A 405 0.35 5.73 20.93
CA PHE A 405 -0.71 6.62 20.47
C PHE A 405 -1.54 5.94 19.39
N GLU A 406 -2.86 6.14 19.40
CA GLU A 406 -3.75 5.62 18.36
C GLU A 406 -4.31 6.77 17.51
N LEU A 407 -4.18 6.68 16.18
CA LEU A 407 -4.75 7.64 15.22
C LEU A 407 -5.69 6.91 14.27
N LEU A 408 -6.97 7.28 14.30
CA LEU A 408 -8.01 6.75 13.41
C LEU A 408 -8.69 7.89 12.65
N ALA A 409 -8.65 7.85 11.32
CA ALA A 409 -9.30 8.81 10.43
C ALA A 409 -9.73 8.13 9.12
N GLU A 410 -10.58 8.76 8.31
CA GLU A 410 -10.74 8.32 6.91
C GLU A 410 -9.54 8.76 6.07
N GLU A 411 -9.09 10.00 6.25
CA GLU A 411 -8.00 10.57 5.44
C GLU A 411 -6.98 11.32 6.31
N LEU A 412 -5.68 11.09 6.07
CA LEU A 412 -4.58 11.89 6.60
C LEU A 412 -3.85 12.58 5.45
N LEU A 413 -4.05 13.90 5.34
CA LEU A 413 -3.55 14.76 4.27
C LEU A 413 -2.47 15.69 4.83
N MET A 414 -1.29 15.67 4.20
CA MET A 414 -0.11 16.43 4.64
C MET A 414 0.52 17.18 3.46
N SER A 415 0.59 18.51 3.53
CA SER A 415 1.25 19.36 2.52
C SER A 415 2.17 20.39 3.18
N ASP A 416 3.47 20.40 2.87
CA ASP A 416 4.46 21.29 3.52
C ASP A 416 4.38 21.25 5.06
N SER A 417 4.27 20.04 5.64
CA SER A 417 3.88 19.84 7.05
C SER A 417 4.70 18.76 7.74
N ILE A 418 4.70 18.76 9.08
CA ILE A 418 5.46 17.80 9.90
C ILE A 418 4.56 17.15 10.94
N VAL A 419 4.55 15.82 10.99
CA VAL A 419 4.02 15.06 12.14
C VAL A 419 5.21 14.51 12.92
N LYS A 420 5.25 14.76 14.24
CA LYS A 420 6.26 14.23 15.16
C LYS A 420 5.57 13.27 16.16
N ILE A 421 6.20 12.16 16.46
CA ILE A 421 5.72 11.18 17.44
C ILE A 421 6.87 10.87 18.39
N TYR A 422 6.63 11.05 19.69
CA TYR A 422 7.54 10.67 20.76
C TYR A 422 6.96 9.46 21.50
N GLY A 423 7.31 8.26 21.05
CA GLY A 423 6.74 6.97 21.43
C GLY A 423 6.33 6.14 20.20
N ALA A 424 5.43 5.17 20.41
CA ALA A 424 4.87 4.35 19.34
C ALA A 424 3.61 4.97 18.74
N LEU A 425 3.40 4.85 17.42
CA LEU A 425 2.16 5.21 16.74
C LEU A 425 1.48 3.98 16.15
N ARG A 426 0.20 3.81 16.46
CA ARG A 426 -0.74 2.91 15.79
C ARG A 426 -1.76 3.71 14.99
N MET A 427 -1.49 3.87 13.71
CA MET A 427 -2.35 4.60 12.77
C MET A 427 -3.20 3.62 11.96
N SER A 428 -4.49 3.95 11.77
CA SER A 428 -5.38 3.26 10.83
C SER A 428 -6.21 4.30 10.06
N VAL A 429 -5.93 4.41 8.75
CA VAL A 429 -6.59 5.34 7.82
C VAL A 429 -7.02 4.65 6.53
N LYS A 430 -7.88 5.28 5.74
CA LYS A 430 -8.19 4.82 4.37
C LYS A 430 -7.21 5.38 3.37
N MET A 431 -6.96 6.69 3.46
CA MET A 431 -6.09 7.44 2.54
C MET A 431 -5.00 8.15 3.33
N HIS A 432 -3.73 7.97 2.94
CA HIS A 432 -2.61 8.75 3.45
C HIS A 432 -1.87 9.41 2.31
N LEU A 433 -1.93 10.75 2.23
CA LEU A 433 -1.32 11.53 1.15
C LEU A 433 -0.33 12.54 1.74
N MET A 434 0.92 12.47 1.29
CA MET A 434 2.01 13.36 1.71
C MET A 434 2.60 14.10 0.50
N TRP A 435 2.76 15.41 0.65
CA TRP A 435 3.40 16.31 -0.32
C TRP A 435 4.40 17.20 0.41
N ASN A 436 5.69 17.12 0.06
CA ASN A 436 6.79 17.85 0.73
C ASN A 436 6.66 17.84 2.28
N SER A 437 6.31 16.69 2.85
CA SER A 437 5.93 16.56 4.26
C SER A 437 6.70 15.45 4.95
N LYS A 438 6.83 15.54 6.28
CA LYS A 438 7.65 14.63 7.07
C LYS A 438 6.86 14.00 8.22
N MET A 439 6.94 12.69 8.37
CA MET A 439 6.49 11.98 9.56
C MET A 439 7.72 11.42 10.28
N LEU A 440 7.93 11.85 11.52
CA LEU A 440 9.10 11.51 12.33
C LEU A 440 8.63 10.76 13.57
N ILE A 441 9.05 9.51 13.72
CA ILE A 441 8.78 8.64 14.87
C ILE A 441 10.09 8.47 15.63
N ASP A 442 10.08 8.88 16.89
CA ASP A 442 11.15 8.75 17.88
C ASP A 442 10.59 7.89 19.02
N ALA A 443 10.95 6.60 19.01
CA ALA A 443 10.46 5.64 20.00
C ALA A 443 11.27 5.66 21.31
N GLY A 444 12.37 6.40 21.35
CA GLY A 444 13.28 6.48 22.50
C GLY A 444 13.98 5.15 22.83
N ASP A 445 14.45 5.05 24.08
CA ASP A 445 15.26 3.92 24.56
C ASP A 445 14.43 2.68 24.96
N ASP A 446 13.09 2.76 24.97
CA ASP A 446 12.23 1.79 25.66
C ASP A 446 11.81 0.62 24.73
N ALA A 447 12.45 -0.53 24.91
CA ALA A 447 12.31 -1.70 24.01
C ALA A 447 10.88 -2.27 23.89
N ILE A 448 9.96 -1.90 24.79
CA ILE A 448 8.55 -2.32 24.76
C ILE A 448 7.74 -1.51 23.72
N LEU A 449 8.15 -0.29 23.42
CA LEU A 449 7.48 0.63 22.48
C LEU A 449 8.16 0.70 21.10
N ALA A 450 9.13 -0.18 20.86
CA ALA A 450 9.98 -0.16 19.66
C ALA A 450 9.28 -0.56 18.34
N THR A 451 7.95 -0.60 18.27
CA THR A 451 7.18 -0.96 17.06
C THR A 451 6.03 0.02 16.82
N SER A 452 6.12 0.80 15.73
CA SER A 452 4.99 1.57 15.21
C SER A 452 4.33 0.86 14.04
N LEU A 453 3.01 1.02 13.89
CA LEU A 453 2.18 0.39 12.87
C LEU A 453 1.36 1.46 12.13
N LEU A 454 1.56 1.57 10.82
CA LEU A 454 0.85 2.48 9.93
C LEU A 454 -0.03 1.68 8.98
N GLU A 455 -1.34 1.68 9.17
CA GLU A 455 -2.31 1.02 8.30
C GLU A 455 -3.01 2.05 7.38
N ALA A 456 -2.93 1.84 6.07
CA ALA A 456 -3.56 2.65 5.02
C ALA A 456 -4.36 1.75 4.07
N THR A 457 -5.66 1.57 4.34
CA THR A 457 -6.44 0.50 3.67
C THR A 457 -6.57 0.65 2.16
N ASN A 458 -6.75 1.87 1.62
CA ASN A 458 -6.97 2.08 0.17
C ASN A 458 -5.73 2.63 -0.56
N LEU A 459 -5.10 3.68 -0.04
CA LEU A 459 -4.05 4.39 -0.78
C LEU A 459 -3.06 5.08 0.15
N MET A 460 -1.77 4.89 -0.13
CA MET A 460 -0.67 5.61 0.50
C MET A 460 0.23 6.21 -0.60
N VAL A 461 0.39 7.54 -0.61
CA VAL A 461 1.17 8.25 -1.63
C VAL A 461 2.10 9.28 -0.99
N LEU A 462 3.39 9.17 -1.31
CA LEU A 462 4.43 10.16 -1.00
C LEU A 462 4.81 10.91 -2.29
N LYS A 463 4.97 12.23 -2.18
CA LYS A 463 5.29 13.17 -3.27
C LYS A 463 6.27 14.25 -2.81
N GLU A 464 7.06 14.77 -3.75
CA GLU A 464 7.90 15.97 -3.59
C GLU A 464 8.83 15.90 -2.36
N SER A 465 9.64 14.84 -2.26
CA SER A 465 10.56 14.62 -1.13
C SER A 465 9.87 14.43 0.23
N SER A 466 8.75 13.69 0.24
CA SER A 466 8.07 13.32 1.49
C SER A 466 8.77 12.15 2.20
N VAL A 467 8.95 12.25 3.52
CA VAL A 467 9.75 11.29 4.30
C VAL A 467 8.95 10.74 5.48
N ILE A 468 8.95 9.41 5.63
CA ILE A 468 8.54 8.73 6.86
C ILE A 468 9.78 8.10 7.47
N ARG A 469 10.16 8.54 8.67
CA ARG A 469 11.35 8.09 9.40
C ARG A 469 10.96 7.54 10.76
N SER A 470 11.45 6.34 11.07
CA SER A 470 11.48 5.80 12.43
C SER A 470 12.90 5.41 12.83
N ASP A 471 13.24 5.67 14.09
CA ASP A 471 14.46 5.19 14.75
C ASP A 471 14.36 3.73 15.25
N ALA A 472 13.14 3.18 15.29
CA ALA A 472 12.80 1.84 15.74
C ALA A 472 12.16 1.01 14.61
N ASN A 473 11.36 -0.01 14.94
CA ASN A 473 10.71 -0.87 13.96
C ASN A 473 9.41 -0.22 13.43
N LEU A 474 9.20 -0.28 12.13
CA LEU A 474 8.02 0.28 11.45
C LEU A 474 7.34 -0.79 10.60
N GLY A 475 6.07 -1.06 10.88
CA GLY A 475 5.16 -1.78 10.00
C GLY A 475 4.33 -0.79 9.19
N VAL A 476 4.27 -0.98 7.89
CA VAL A 476 3.34 -0.27 7.01
C VAL A 476 2.47 -1.30 6.33
N ASN A 477 1.17 -1.27 6.62
CA ASN A 477 0.18 -2.19 6.09
C ASN A 477 -0.81 -1.42 5.21
N GLY A 478 -1.33 -2.04 4.16
CA GLY A 478 -2.42 -1.45 3.40
C GLY A 478 -2.95 -2.40 2.35
N GLN A 479 -4.25 -2.39 2.08
CA GLN A 479 -4.87 -3.39 1.18
C GLN A 479 -4.87 -2.95 -0.30
N GLY A 480 -4.58 -1.68 -0.57
CA GLY A 480 -4.53 -1.09 -1.90
C GLY A 480 -3.12 -0.79 -2.39
N PHE A 481 -2.83 0.48 -2.67
CA PHE A 481 -1.62 0.89 -3.40
C PHE A 481 -0.66 1.73 -2.53
N LEU A 482 0.64 1.41 -2.61
CA LEU A 482 1.72 2.23 -2.05
C LEU A 482 2.53 2.88 -3.20
N ASN A 483 2.52 4.21 -3.27
CA ASN A 483 3.26 4.97 -4.28
C ASN A 483 4.29 5.91 -3.65
N LEU A 484 5.57 5.73 -3.98
CA LEU A 484 6.56 6.78 -3.87
C LEU A 484 6.76 7.35 -5.27
N SER A 485 6.51 8.65 -5.47
CA SER A 485 6.25 9.18 -6.81
C SER A 485 7.33 10.09 -7.37
N GLY A 486 8.32 10.49 -6.56
CA GLY A 486 9.41 11.36 -6.99
C GLY A 486 10.70 11.23 -6.19
N PRO A 487 11.74 11.97 -6.62
CA PRO A 487 13.05 11.96 -5.98
C PRO A 487 13.00 12.52 -4.56
N GLY A 488 13.70 11.84 -3.64
CA GLY A 488 13.74 12.19 -2.23
C GLY A 488 12.54 11.66 -1.41
N ASP A 489 11.54 11.06 -2.04
CA ASP A 489 10.48 10.35 -1.30
C ASP A 489 11.08 9.12 -0.61
N MET A 490 10.89 8.98 0.71
CA MET A 490 11.60 7.95 1.48
C MET A 490 10.76 7.37 2.62
N ILE A 491 10.83 6.04 2.80
CA ILE A 491 10.40 5.37 4.03
C ILE A 491 11.62 4.65 4.61
N GLU A 492 12.05 5.07 5.80
CA GLU A 492 13.20 4.54 6.50
C GLU A 492 12.83 4.12 7.94
N ALA A 493 13.30 2.95 8.35
CA ALA A 493 13.13 2.45 9.71
C ALA A 493 14.30 1.55 10.10
N GLN A 494 14.47 1.27 11.40
CA GLN A 494 15.51 0.36 11.85
C GLN A 494 15.21 -1.10 11.46
N ARG A 495 13.92 -1.44 11.40
CA ARG A 495 13.38 -2.54 10.59
C ARG A 495 12.10 -2.09 9.92
N LEU A 496 11.99 -2.33 8.61
CA LEU A 496 10.82 -1.95 7.82
C LEU A 496 10.08 -3.21 7.36
N ILE A 497 8.80 -3.34 7.69
CA ILE A 497 7.93 -4.37 7.13
C ILE A 497 6.82 -3.67 6.33
N LEU A 498 6.70 -4.02 5.05
CA LEU A 498 5.58 -3.62 4.19
C LEU A 498 4.68 -4.84 3.99
N SER A 499 3.38 -4.74 4.29
CA SER A 499 2.49 -5.89 4.12
C SER A 499 1.09 -5.60 3.57
N LEU A 500 0.48 -6.64 2.98
CA LEU A 500 -0.90 -6.68 2.48
C LEU A 500 -1.21 -5.84 1.22
N PHE A 501 -0.22 -5.12 0.68
CA PHE A 501 -0.42 -4.23 -0.48
C PHE A 501 -0.69 -4.98 -1.77
N PHE A 502 -1.77 -4.60 -2.48
CA PHE A 502 -2.00 -5.10 -3.83
C PHE A 502 -0.84 -4.72 -4.77
N SER A 503 -0.40 -3.46 -4.73
CA SER A 503 0.75 -3.03 -5.53
C SER A 503 1.63 -2.01 -4.79
N ILE A 504 2.94 -2.18 -4.94
CA ILE A 504 3.98 -1.29 -4.39
C ILE A 504 4.79 -0.73 -5.54
N ASN A 505 4.81 0.59 -5.67
CA ASN A 505 5.59 1.31 -6.68
C ASN A 505 6.62 2.24 -6.02
N VAL A 506 7.90 1.95 -6.25
CA VAL A 506 9.03 2.77 -5.79
C VAL A 506 9.53 3.59 -6.98
N GLY A 507 9.08 4.84 -7.08
CA GLY A 507 9.41 5.75 -8.18
C GLY A 507 10.89 6.15 -8.27
N PRO A 508 11.27 6.84 -9.36
CA PRO A 508 12.67 7.16 -9.64
C PRO A 508 13.23 8.15 -8.62
N GLY A 509 14.34 7.76 -7.97
CA GLY A 509 14.96 8.54 -6.90
C GLY A 509 14.25 8.45 -5.54
N SER A 510 13.20 7.63 -5.41
CA SER A 510 12.61 7.28 -4.12
C SER A 510 13.38 6.13 -3.45
N VAL A 511 13.31 6.05 -2.11
CA VAL A 511 14.08 5.07 -1.31
C VAL A 511 13.20 4.34 -0.28
N LEU A 512 13.28 3.01 -0.26
CA LEU A 512 12.84 2.18 0.86
C LEU A 512 14.08 1.66 1.60
N GLN A 513 14.19 1.93 2.90
CA GLN A 513 15.42 1.63 3.66
C GLN A 513 15.17 0.98 5.03
N GLY A 514 15.92 -0.09 5.30
CA GLY A 514 16.10 -0.60 6.66
C GLY A 514 17.36 -1.47 6.77
N PRO A 515 18.34 -1.16 7.63
CA PRO A 515 18.26 -0.25 8.78
C PRO A 515 18.43 1.25 8.45
N SER A 516 18.11 2.10 9.44
CA SER A 516 18.28 3.55 9.39
C SER A 516 19.73 3.96 9.62
N GLU A 517 20.24 4.93 8.86
CA GLU A 517 21.65 5.35 8.92
C GLU A 517 22.03 6.14 10.17
N ASN A 518 21.07 6.79 10.83
CA ASN A 518 21.31 7.69 11.96
C ASN A 518 20.84 7.12 13.32
N ALA A 519 20.53 5.82 13.41
CA ALA A 519 20.08 5.22 14.66
C ALA A 519 21.22 5.17 15.70
N SER A 520 21.10 5.96 16.77
CA SER A 520 22.11 6.07 17.84
C SER A 520 22.16 4.87 18.78
N ASN A 521 21.11 4.05 18.80
CA ASN A 521 20.89 3.05 19.85
C ASN A 521 21.25 1.62 19.41
N ASN A 522 22.03 0.95 20.27
CA ASN A 522 22.49 -0.43 20.03
C ASN A 522 21.38 -1.48 20.23
N ASP A 523 20.38 -1.23 21.07
CA ASP A 523 19.39 -2.25 21.45
C ASP A 523 18.27 -2.46 20.40
N THR A 524 17.93 -1.44 19.61
CA THR A 524 17.01 -1.58 18.46
C THR A 524 17.70 -2.09 17.19
N LYS A 525 19.05 -2.09 17.16
CA LYS A 525 19.84 -2.52 15.99
C LYS A 525 19.54 -4.00 15.65
N PRO A 526 19.26 -4.35 14.39
CA PRO A 526 18.99 -5.73 14.01
C PRO A 526 20.20 -6.60 14.34
N ARG A 527 20.00 -7.65 15.14
CA ARG A 527 21.06 -8.62 15.47
C ARG A 527 21.33 -9.51 14.27
N LEU A 528 22.22 -9.04 13.41
CA LEU A 528 22.73 -9.80 12.26
C LEU A 528 23.43 -11.09 12.75
N TYR A 529 23.20 -12.21 12.07
CA TYR A 529 23.64 -13.56 12.48
C TYR A 529 25.12 -13.81 12.10
N CYS A 530 26.01 -12.87 12.45
CA CYS A 530 27.37 -12.79 11.92
C CYS A 530 28.35 -13.86 12.43
N ASP A 531 28.14 -14.36 13.66
CA ASP A 531 28.99 -15.36 14.31
C ASP A 531 28.49 -16.80 14.13
N ARG A 532 27.32 -17.00 13.50
CA ARG A 532 26.74 -18.33 13.29
C ARG A 532 27.02 -18.84 11.89
N HIS A 533 27.34 -20.14 11.81
CA HIS A 533 27.40 -20.87 10.56
C HIS A 533 26.02 -21.30 10.05
N ASP A 534 25.02 -21.32 10.94
CA ASP A 534 23.70 -21.89 10.66
C ASP A 534 22.74 -20.85 10.08
N CYS A 535 22.01 -21.27 9.04
CA CYS A 535 20.95 -20.51 8.40
C CYS A 535 19.85 -20.08 9.40
N PRO A 536 19.40 -18.80 9.39
CA PRO A 536 18.13 -18.43 10.02
C PRO A 536 16.98 -19.19 9.35
N VAL A 537 16.29 -20.05 10.10
CA VAL A 537 15.20 -20.90 9.58
C VAL A 537 14.07 -20.03 9.00
N GLU A 538 13.88 -18.83 9.54
CA GLU A 538 12.87 -17.85 9.15
C GLU A 538 13.07 -17.30 7.71
N LEU A 539 14.25 -17.46 7.12
CA LEU A 539 14.51 -17.12 5.71
C LEU A 539 14.08 -18.23 4.73
N LEU A 540 13.93 -19.47 5.21
CA LEU A 540 13.55 -20.64 4.42
C LEU A 540 12.09 -21.02 4.63
N HIS A 541 11.64 -20.93 5.88
CA HIS A 541 10.28 -21.17 6.38
C HIS A 541 9.79 -19.94 7.17
N PRO A 542 9.48 -18.82 6.48
CA PRO A 542 8.89 -17.64 7.10
C PRO A 542 7.47 -17.90 7.63
N LEU A 543 7.03 -17.06 8.57
CA LEU A 543 5.68 -17.12 9.12
C LEU A 543 4.64 -16.60 8.11
N GLU A 544 3.58 -17.40 7.86
CA GLU A 544 2.48 -17.04 6.96
C GLU A 544 1.84 -15.68 7.30
N ASP A 545 1.75 -15.34 8.58
CA ASP A 545 1.04 -14.17 9.11
C ASP A 545 1.72 -12.81 8.86
N CYS A 546 2.95 -12.77 8.32
CA CYS A 546 3.70 -11.53 8.06
C CYS A 546 3.90 -10.60 9.29
N ASN A 547 3.66 -11.08 10.51
CA ASN A 547 3.62 -10.23 11.71
C ASN A 547 5.00 -9.70 12.10
N LEU A 548 5.04 -8.44 12.54
CA LEU A 548 6.19 -7.82 13.21
C LEU A 548 6.53 -8.58 14.50
N ASN A 549 7.65 -9.28 14.50
CA ASN A 549 8.28 -9.81 15.70
C ASN A 549 9.74 -9.34 15.77
N SER A 550 10.12 -8.73 16.89
CA SER A 550 11.45 -8.19 17.14
C SER A 550 12.56 -9.26 17.18
N SER A 551 12.21 -10.55 17.25
CA SER A 551 13.16 -11.66 17.13
C SER A 551 13.55 -12.03 15.68
N LEU A 552 12.86 -11.50 14.66
CA LEU A 552 13.10 -11.87 13.25
C LEU A 552 14.46 -11.34 12.75
N SER A 553 15.06 -12.03 11.76
CA SER A 553 16.39 -11.72 11.22
C SER A 553 16.40 -10.63 10.13
N PHE A 554 15.23 -10.23 9.63
CA PHE A 554 15.08 -9.30 8.51
C PHE A 554 15.27 -7.84 8.92
N THR A 555 15.80 -7.01 8.02
CA THR A 555 15.85 -5.55 8.19
C THR A 555 14.88 -4.82 7.26
N LEU A 556 14.56 -5.43 6.11
CA LEU A 556 13.47 -5.01 5.24
C LEU A 556 12.70 -6.25 4.77
N GLN A 557 11.40 -6.33 5.04
CA GLN A 557 10.54 -7.40 4.55
C GLN A 557 9.36 -6.82 3.77
N ILE A 558 9.05 -7.40 2.61
CA ILE A 558 7.82 -7.14 1.86
C ILE A 558 7.03 -8.44 1.81
N CYS A 559 5.77 -8.40 2.28
CA CYS A 559 4.99 -9.60 2.56
C CYS A 559 3.56 -9.50 2.02
N ARG A 560 3.05 -10.54 1.35
CA ARG A 560 1.69 -10.59 0.75
C ARG A 560 1.45 -9.42 -0.21
N ALA A 561 2.09 -9.45 -1.39
CA ALA A 561 1.90 -8.44 -2.44
C ALA A 561 1.75 -9.05 -3.84
N GLU A 562 0.83 -8.52 -4.66
CA GLU A 562 0.61 -9.06 -6.00
C GLU A 562 1.68 -8.56 -7.00
N GLU A 563 1.94 -7.24 -7.03
CA GLU A 563 2.90 -6.63 -7.96
C GLU A 563 3.81 -5.58 -7.29
N ILE A 564 5.12 -5.68 -7.52
CA ILE A 564 6.11 -4.70 -7.06
C ILE A 564 6.89 -4.14 -8.26
N ASN A 565 6.80 -2.82 -8.49
CA ASN A 565 7.57 -2.10 -9.51
C ASN A 565 8.61 -1.19 -8.86
N ILE A 566 9.87 -1.30 -9.28
CA ILE A 566 11.01 -0.64 -8.64
C ILE A 566 11.79 0.17 -9.69
N GLU A 567 11.61 1.49 -9.67
CA GLU A 567 12.37 2.49 -10.43
C GLU A 567 13.39 3.24 -9.56
N GLY A 568 13.16 3.28 -8.23
CA GLY A 568 14.06 3.80 -7.22
C GLY A 568 14.91 2.72 -6.54
N ILE A 569 15.21 2.90 -5.25
CA ILE A 569 16.15 2.05 -4.51
C ILE A 569 15.46 1.37 -3.32
N ILE A 570 15.62 0.05 -3.20
CA ILE A 570 15.34 -0.71 -1.98
C ILE A 570 16.68 -1.09 -1.34
N LYS A 571 16.93 -0.64 -0.10
CA LYS A 571 18.21 -0.79 0.61
C LYS A 571 18.04 -1.51 1.95
N GLY A 572 18.82 -2.56 2.21
CA GLY A 572 18.83 -3.19 3.53
C GLY A 572 19.80 -4.35 3.72
N SER A 573 20.15 -4.66 4.98
CA SER A 573 21.08 -5.75 5.34
C SER A 573 20.50 -7.13 5.04
N VAL A 574 19.22 -7.35 5.33
CA VAL A 574 18.49 -8.58 5.04
C VAL A 574 17.16 -8.18 4.43
N VAL A 575 17.09 -8.26 3.09
CA VAL A 575 15.93 -7.92 2.28
C VAL A 575 15.18 -9.21 1.92
N HIS A 576 13.93 -9.34 2.35
CA HIS A 576 13.12 -10.54 2.11
C HIS A 576 11.78 -10.20 1.44
N PHE A 577 11.47 -10.87 0.33
CA PHE A 577 10.17 -10.81 -0.34
C PHE A 577 9.42 -12.12 -0.12
N HIS A 578 8.29 -12.11 0.59
CA HIS A 578 7.50 -13.30 0.92
C HIS A 578 6.05 -13.17 0.45
N LEU A 579 5.44 -14.26 -0.04
CA LEU A 579 4.08 -14.24 -0.62
C LEU A 579 3.91 -13.12 -1.67
N VAL A 580 4.93 -12.93 -2.52
CA VAL A 580 4.89 -11.98 -3.64
C VAL A 580 4.72 -12.74 -4.95
N ARG A 581 3.87 -12.26 -5.88
CA ARG A 581 3.74 -12.92 -7.20
C ARG A 581 4.74 -12.41 -8.22
N THR A 582 4.82 -11.10 -8.40
CA THR A 582 5.61 -10.47 -9.48
C THR A 582 6.48 -9.34 -8.94
N VAL A 583 7.77 -9.37 -9.31
CA VAL A 583 8.73 -8.29 -9.02
C VAL A 583 9.36 -7.80 -10.31
N VAL A 584 9.25 -6.49 -10.56
CA VAL A 584 9.83 -5.81 -11.72
C VAL A 584 10.81 -4.74 -11.26
N VAL A 585 12.10 -4.94 -11.54
CA VAL A 585 13.16 -3.94 -11.32
C VAL A 585 13.42 -3.22 -12.64
N GLN A 586 12.95 -1.99 -12.77
CA GLN A 586 13.13 -1.15 -13.97
C GLN A 586 14.59 -0.73 -14.16
N ALA A 587 14.94 -0.16 -15.31
CA ALA A 587 16.34 0.15 -15.67
C ALA A 587 17.05 1.12 -14.71
N SER A 588 16.33 2.06 -14.08
CA SER A 588 16.87 2.94 -13.02
C SER A 588 16.86 2.29 -11.63
N GLY A 589 16.13 1.19 -11.47
CA GLY A 589 15.85 0.54 -10.20
C GLY A 589 17.03 -0.26 -9.64
N ALA A 590 17.14 -0.27 -8.32
CA ALA A 590 18.14 -1.07 -7.62
C ALA A 590 17.57 -1.70 -6.33
N ILE A 591 17.81 -3.00 -6.16
CA ILE A 591 17.73 -3.66 -4.84
C ILE A 591 19.17 -3.82 -4.36
N SER A 592 19.53 -3.24 -3.21
CA SER A 592 20.91 -3.26 -2.70
C SER A 592 21.00 -3.66 -1.23
N ALA A 593 21.67 -4.78 -1.00
CA ALA A 593 22.22 -5.17 0.30
C ALA A 593 23.74 -4.94 0.37
N SER A 594 24.31 -4.14 -0.54
CA SER A 594 25.76 -3.99 -0.68
C SER A 594 26.36 -3.20 0.48
N GLY A 595 27.43 -3.72 1.09
CA GLY A 595 28.08 -3.13 2.27
C GLY A 595 27.21 -3.10 3.53
N LEU A 596 26.09 -3.83 3.57
CA LEU A 596 25.17 -3.88 4.70
C LEU A 596 25.19 -5.24 5.43
N GLY A 597 26.18 -6.08 5.12
CA GLY A 597 26.44 -7.33 5.81
C GLY A 597 27.18 -7.14 7.13
N CYS A 598 27.96 -8.13 7.51
CA CYS A 598 28.65 -8.17 8.80
C CYS A 598 30.00 -7.44 8.76
N THR A 599 30.36 -6.67 9.79
CA THR A 599 31.70 -6.04 9.94
C THR A 599 32.72 -7.04 10.48
N HIS A 600 32.36 -7.75 11.56
CA HIS A 600 33.00 -8.99 12.02
C HIS A 600 32.17 -10.20 11.59
N GLY A 601 32.77 -11.35 11.34
CA GLY A 601 32.00 -12.58 11.10
C GLY A 601 32.85 -13.82 10.91
N VAL A 602 32.18 -14.94 10.61
CA VAL A 602 32.78 -16.27 10.39
C VAL A 602 34.01 -16.23 9.48
N GLY A 603 33.91 -15.56 8.33
CA GLY A 603 34.99 -15.43 7.36
C GLY A 603 35.73 -14.10 7.44
N ARG A 604 35.89 -13.51 8.64
CA ARG A 604 36.68 -12.28 8.80
C ARG A 604 38.12 -12.45 8.33
N GLY A 605 38.64 -11.44 7.63
CA GLY A 605 40.07 -11.34 7.32
C GLY A 605 40.89 -11.12 8.59
N LYS A 606 42.14 -11.61 8.62
CA LYS A 606 43.07 -11.25 9.72
C LYS A 606 43.51 -9.80 9.56
N VAL A 607 43.68 -9.09 10.67
CA VAL A 607 44.18 -7.71 10.75
C VAL A 607 45.33 -7.65 11.74
N PHE A 608 46.35 -6.86 11.45
CA PHE A 608 47.45 -6.53 12.37
C PHE A 608 47.19 -5.20 13.10
N ASP A 609 47.90 -4.97 14.21
CA ASP A 609 47.78 -3.77 15.07
C ASP A 609 48.03 -2.43 14.33
N ASN A 610 48.57 -2.47 13.12
CA ASN A 610 48.78 -1.31 12.25
C ASN A 610 47.59 -0.98 11.33
N GLY A 611 46.47 -1.72 11.40
CA GLY A 611 45.27 -1.50 10.59
C GLY A 611 45.25 -2.23 9.24
N LEU A 612 46.34 -2.90 8.84
CA LEU A 612 46.38 -3.64 7.56
C LEU A 612 45.74 -5.02 7.69
N GLY A 613 44.91 -5.37 6.70
CA GLY A 613 44.08 -6.57 6.72
C GLY A 613 44.09 -7.41 5.44
N GLY A 614 43.90 -8.71 5.61
CA GLY A 614 43.35 -9.56 4.54
C GLY A 614 41.88 -9.24 4.31
N GLY A 615 41.38 -9.52 3.10
CA GLY A 615 39.96 -9.34 2.79
C GLY A 615 39.07 -10.35 3.53
N GLY A 616 37.79 -10.01 3.72
CA GLY A 616 36.78 -10.96 4.17
C GLY A 616 36.62 -12.10 3.16
N GLY A 617 36.21 -13.29 3.60
CA GLY A 617 35.84 -14.43 2.76
C GLY A 617 34.39 -14.83 3.01
N HIS A 618 33.65 -15.11 1.95
CA HIS A 618 32.30 -15.68 1.95
C HIS A 618 32.05 -16.08 0.49
N GLY A 619 31.52 -17.28 0.20
CA GLY A 619 31.51 -17.85 -1.15
C GLY A 619 32.92 -18.22 -1.65
N GLY A 620 33.74 -17.22 -1.93
CA GLY A 620 35.16 -17.29 -2.26
C GLY A 620 36.07 -16.91 -1.08
N LYS A 621 37.34 -17.34 -1.12
CA LYS A 621 38.34 -17.05 -0.08
C LYS A 621 38.75 -15.57 -0.14
N GLY A 622 38.90 -14.92 1.01
CA GLY A 622 39.44 -13.56 1.09
C GLY A 622 40.89 -13.50 0.58
N GLY A 623 41.22 -12.44 -0.14
CA GLY A 623 42.56 -12.15 -0.64
C GLY A 623 43.53 -11.82 0.49
N GLN A 624 44.78 -12.22 0.34
CA GLN A 624 45.82 -11.94 1.34
C GLN A 624 46.27 -10.48 1.26
N GLY A 625 46.35 -9.80 2.41
CA GLY A 625 47.02 -8.51 2.50
C GLY A 625 48.54 -8.67 2.47
N TYR A 626 49.28 -7.61 2.15
CA TYR A 626 50.75 -7.61 2.18
C TYR A 626 51.29 -6.40 2.94
N PHE A 627 52.17 -6.65 3.90
CA PHE A 627 52.90 -5.60 4.62
C PHE A 627 54.36 -6.00 4.87
N ASN A 628 55.29 -5.13 4.46
CA ASN A 628 56.70 -5.17 4.86
C ASN A 628 57.38 -6.56 4.78
N GLY A 629 57.18 -7.28 3.67
CA GLY A 629 57.73 -8.62 3.46
C GLY A 629 56.86 -9.79 3.93
N SER A 630 55.72 -9.53 4.57
CA SER A 630 54.81 -10.54 5.12
C SER A 630 53.43 -10.51 4.49
N PHE A 631 52.80 -11.68 4.32
CA PHE A 631 51.42 -11.81 3.88
C PHE A 631 50.47 -12.02 5.08
N ILE A 632 49.30 -11.40 5.01
CA ILE A 632 48.23 -11.46 6.01
C ILE A 632 47.09 -12.29 5.42
N ASP A 633 46.68 -13.38 6.07
CA ASP A 633 45.62 -14.22 5.52
C ASP A 633 44.26 -13.50 5.45
N GLY A 634 43.63 -13.54 4.27
CA GLY A 634 42.21 -13.25 4.12
C GLY A 634 41.32 -14.37 4.68
N GLY A 635 40.04 -14.06 4.80
CA GLY A 635 39.03 -14.91 5.41
C GLY A 635 38.79 -16.23 4.68
N ALA A 636 38.31 -17.24 5.42
CA ALA A 636 37.93 -18.54 4.87
C ALA A 636 36.59 -18.50 4.11
N THR A 637 36.38 -19.46 3.22
CA THR A 637 35.07 -19.73 2.60
C THR A 637 34.12 -20.41 3.59
N TYR A 638 32.87 -19.94 3.68
CA TYR A 638 31.80 -20.59 4.46
C TYR A 638 30.45 -20.52 3.73
N GLY A 639 29.43 -21.16 4.33
CA GLY A 639 28.06 -21.27 3.85
C GLY A 639 27.84 -22.32 2.76
N ASP A 640 26.58 -22.70 2.52
CA ASP A 640 26.22 -23.68 1.47
C ASP A 640 26.14 -23.00 0.09
N ALA A 641 26.67 -23.66 -0.94
CA ALA A 641 26.55 -23.22 -2.31
C ALA A 641 25.17 -23.54 -2.93
N ASN A 642 24.44 -24.54 -2.41
CA ASN A 642 23.16 -25.01 -2.95
C ASN A 642 21.93 -24.47 -2.22
N LEU A 643 22.11 -23.84 -1.06
CA LEU A 643 21.06 -23.13 -0.32
C LEU A 643 21.68 -22.02 0.54
N PRO A 644 22.32 -21.00 -0.07
CA PRO A 644 22.99 -19.92 0.65
C PRO A 644 21.99 -19.03 1.38
N CYS A 645 22.29 -18.65 2.61
CA CYS A 645 21.46 -17.77 3.43
C CYS A 645 22.28 -17.02 4.50
N GLU A 646 23.60 -17.00 4.36
CA GLU A 646 24.53 -16.36 5.28
C GLU A 646 24.89 -14.95 4.80
N LEU A 647 25.14 -14.04 5.75
CA LEU A 647 25.66 -12.70 5.46
C LEU A 647 27.12 -12.78 5.03
N GLY A 648 27.55 -11.88 4.15
CA GLY A 648 28.97 -11.67 3.86
C GLY A 648 29.71 -11.09 5.06
N SER A 649 30.95 -11.52 5.25
CA SER A 649 31.83 -11.05 6.33
C SER A 649 32.75 -9.91 5.89
N GLY A 650 32.95 -8.97 6.80
CA GLY A 650 33.87 -7.86 6.69
C GLY A 650 35.33 -8.22 6.96
N SER A 651 36.19 -7.21 6.96
CA SER A 651 37.64 -7.35 7.06
C SER A 651 38.20 -6.81 8.39
N GLY A 652 38.05 -7.56 9.48
CA GLY A 652 38.82 -7.34 10.70
C GLY A 652 38.05 -7.35 12.01
N ASN A 653 38.30 -6.32 12.81
CA ASN A 653 37.88 -6.18 14.20
C ASN A 653 37.23 -4.80 14.40
N ASP A 654 36.03 -4.76 14.97
CA ASP A 654 35.18 -3.55 15.06
C ASP A 654 35.82 -2.39 15.86
N ASN A 655 36.82 -2.68 16.70
CA ASN A 655 37.49 -1.68 17.53
C ASN A 655 38.51 -0.81 16.77
N LEU A 656 38.78 -1.05 15.49
CA LEU A 656 39.62 -0.16 14.66
C LEU A 656 38.74 0.73 13.77
N ALA A 657 39.06 2.02 13.74
CA ALA A 657 38.45 2.96 12.80
C ALA A 657 38.70 2.49 11.35
N GLY A 658 37.62 2.32 10.58
CA GLY A 658 37.67 1.82 9.20
C GLY A 658 37.33 0.35 9.01
N ALA A 659 36.66 -0.32 9.97
CA ALA A 659 36.11 -1.66 9.74
C ALA A 659 35.11 -1.66 8.57
N ILE A 660 35.35 -2.53 7.58
CA ILE A 660 34.58 -2.63 6.33
C ILE A 660 33.61 -3.82 6.41
N ALA A 661 32.36 -3.62 6.02
CA ALA A 661 31.30 -4.62 6.04
C ALA A 661 31.31 -5.56 4.81
N GLY A 662 30.83 -6.79 4.99
CA GLY A 662 30.47 -7.65 3.86
C GLY A 662 29.16 -7.21 3.17
N GLY A 663 28.77 -7.93 2.13
CA GLY A 663 27.44 -7.80 1.52
C GLY A 663 26.35 -8.49 2.37
N GLY A 664 25.14 -7.96 2.32
CA GLY A 664 23.97 -8.50 3.03
C GLY A 664 23.32 -9.71 2.34
N ILE A 665 22.07 -9.99 2.69
CA ILE A 665 21.25 -11.05 2.08
C ILE A 665 20.07 -10.43 1.32
N VAL A 666 19.80 -10.93 0.11
CA VAL A 666 18.53 -10.73 -0.60
C VAL A 666 17.87 -12.10 -0.82
N VAL A 667 16.67 -12.32 -0.26
CA VAL A 667 15.85 -13.51 -0.50
C VAL A 667 14.54 -13.13 -1.19
N MET A 668 14.17 -13.86 -2.24
CA MET A 668 12.86 -13.73 -2.88
C MET A 668 12.12 -15.07 -2.89
N GLY A 669 10.91 -15.09 -2.33
CA GLY A 669 10.11 -16.30 -2.08
C GLY A 669 10.60 -17.11 -0.88
N SER A 670 10.03 -18.29 -0.70
CA SER A 670 10.44 -19.31 0.27
C SER A 670 10.35 -20.72 -0.35
N LEU A 671 10.72 -21.76 0.41
CA LEU A 671 10.58 -23.15 -0.02
C LEU A 671 9.11 -23.56 -0.28
N GLU A 672 8.17 -22.94 0.43
CA GLU A 672 6.73 -23.19 0.33
C GLU A 672 6.05 -22.27 -0.68
N HIS A 673 6.54 -21.03 -0.82
CA HIS A 673 5.93 -19.99 -1.65
C HIS A 673 6.97 -19.29 -2.52
N SER A 674 7.12 -19.78 -3.75
CA SER A 674 8.04 -19.23 -4.75
C SER A 674 7.38 -18.13 -5.60
N LEU A 675 8.17 -17.14 -6.00
CA LEU A 675 7.77 -16.03 -6.86
C LEU A 675 7.32 -16.56 -8.24
N THR A 676 6.23 -16.01 -8.80
CA THR A 676 5.76 -16.40 -10.14
C THR A 676 6.66 -15.84 -11.24
N SER A 677 7.06 -14.56 -11.14
CA SER A 677 7.94 -13.93 -12.13
C SER A 677 8.85 -12.85 -11.55
N LEU A 678 10.14 -12.93 -11.89
CA LEU A 678 11.14 -11.92 -11.60
C LEU A 678 11.65 -11.31 -12.91
N SER A 679 11.39 -10.02 -13.13
CA SER A 679 11.90 -9.27 -14.28
C SER A 679 12.88 -8.18 -13.83
N VAL A 680 14.11 -8.22 -14.32
CA VAL A 680 15.20 -7.32 -13.91
C VAL A 680 15.79 -6.65 -15.15
N TYR A 681 15.58 -5.34 -15.24
CA TYR A 681 16.17 -4.43 -16.24
C TYR A 681 17.22 -3.50 -15.60
N GLY A 682 17.08 -3.23 -14.29
CA GLY A 682 18.05 -2.53 -13.46
C GLY A 682 19.01 -3.47 -12.74
N SER A 683 19.07 -3.42 -11.41
CA SER A 683 20.11 -4.14 -10.67
C SER A 683 19.69 -4.75 -9.33
N ILE A 684 20.26 -5.90 -9.00
CA ILE A 684 20.17 -6.55 -7.69
C ILE A 684 21.60 -6.77 -7.19
N ARG A 685 21.98 -6.16 -6.06
CA ARG A 685 23.36 -6.15 -5.57
C ARG A 685 23.43 -6.55 -4.10
N ALA A 686 24.35 -7.45 -3.76
CA ALA A 686 24.82 -7.70 -2.40
C ALA A 686 26.35 -7.73 -2.41
N ASP A 687 26.96 -6.67 -2.94
CA ASP A 687 28.41 -6.55 -3.06
C ASP A 687 29.07 -6.23 -1.70
N GLY A 688 30.33 -6.65 -1.52
CA GLY A 688 31.12 -6.31 -0.33
C GLY A 688 31.58 -4.86 -0.36
N GLU A 689 31.65 -4.21 0.80
CA GLU A 689 32.12 -2.82 0.88
C GLU A 689 33.61 -2.72 0.51
N SER A 690 33.98 -1.60 -0.12
CA SER A 690 35.34 -1.31 -0.59
C SER A 690 35.94 -0.16 0.20
N PHE A 691 37.24 -0.22 0.49
CA PHE A 691 37.92 0.90 1.15
C PHE A 691 38.10 2.09 0.19
N GLU A 692 37.54 3.24 0.56
CA GLU A 692 37.84 4.55 -0.03
C GLU A 692 38.75 5.35 0.92
N GLU A 693 39.82 5.96 0.40
CA GLU A 693 40.74 6.77 1.20
C GLU A 693 40.25 8.22 1.29
N GLU A 694 40.02 8.73 2.50
CA GLU A 694 39.90 10.17 2.73
C GLU A 694 41.25 10.86 2.48
N ILE A 695 41.32 11.69 1.43
CA ILE A 695 42.55 12.39 1.04
C ILE A 695 42.77 13.62 1.93
N HIS A 696 43.35 13.41 3.12
CA HIS A 696 43.84 14.51 3.94
C HIS A 696 45.14 15.11 3.37
N GLN A 697 45.03 16.28 2.75
CA GLN A 697 46.19 17.10 2.40
C GLN A 697 46.64 17.96 3.61
N GLN A 698 47.74 17.57 4.25
CA GLN A 698 48.58 18.48 5.05
C GLN A 698 50.05 18.38 4.60
N ASP A 699 50.72 19.52 4.48
CA ASP A 699 52.18 19.69 4.29
C ASP A 699 52.86 18.83 3.21
N GLY A 700 52.21 18.66 2.05
CA GLY A 700 52.88 18.21 0.81
C GLY A 700 53.48 16.80 0.84
N ARG A 701 53.18 16.01 1.87
CA ARG A 701 53.59 14.61 2.01
C ARG A 701 52.35 13.73 1.99
N LEU A 702 52.26 12.86 0.97
CA LEU A 702 51.20 11.86 0.87
C LEU A 702 51.40 10.81 1.97
N ILE A 703 50.64 10.90 3.07
CA ILE A 703 50.57 9.85 4.08
C ILE A 703 49.47 8.89 3.63
N SER A 704 49.84 7.80 2.95
CA SER A 704 48.89 6.72 2.67
C SER A 704 48.48 6.10 3.99
N THR A 705 47.21 6.23 4.37
CA THR A 705 46.70 5.59 5.57
C THR A 705 46.76 4.07 5.41
N VAL A 706 47.22 3.40 6.46
CA VAL A 706 47.35 1.94 6.47
C VAL A 706 45.95 1.37 6.68
N GLY A 707 45.33 0.88 5.61
CA GLY A 707 43.90 0.52 5.61
C GLY A 707 43.60 -0.98 5.52
N PRO A 708 42.37 -1.41 5.83
CA PRO A 708 41.96 -2.81 5.84
C PRO A 708 41.82 -3.47 4.45
N GLY A 709 41.47 -4.75 4.45
CA GLY A 709 41.10 -5.50 3.23
C GLY A 709 39.69 -5.14 2.73
N GLY A 710 39.23 -5.75 1.64
CA GLY A 710 37.86 -5.57 1.16
C GLY A 710 36.86 -6.49 1.88
N GLY A 711 35.61 -6.05 2.04
CA GLY A 711 34.52 -6.90 2.54
C GLY A 711 34.15 -7.99 1.53
N SER A 712 33.70 -9.16 1.98
CA SER A 712 33.24 -10.21 1.08
C SER A 712 31.84 -9.94 0.54
N GLY A 713 31.53 -10.44 -0.66
CA GLY A 713 30.19 -10.39 -1.23
C GLY A 713 29.18 -11.19 -0.39
N GLY A 714 27.92 -10.78 -0.41
CA GLY A 714 26.82 -11.37 0.34
C GLY A 714 26.14 -12.55 -0.35
N THR A 715 24.83 -12.67 -0.11
CA THR A 715 23.99 -13.78 -0.62
C THR A 715 22.79 -13.27 -1.39
N ILE A 716 22.50 -13.88 -2.54
CA ILE A 716 21.24 -13.73 -3.27
C ILE A 716 20.60 -15.11 -3.46
N LEU A 717 19.42 -15.32 -2.87
CA LEU A 717 18.67 -16.57 -2.91
C LEU A 717 17.28 -16.34 -3.53
N LEU A 718 16.99 -17.02 -4.64
CA LEU A 718 15.80 -16.75 -5.45
C LEU A 718 14.95 -18.02 -5.63
N PHE A 719 13.82 -18.10 -4.93
CA PHE A 719 12.78 -19.12 -5.12
C PHE A 719 11.79 -18.61 -6.16
N ILE A 720 11.94 -19.04 -7.42
CA ILE A 720 11.24 -18.44 -8.57
C ILE A 720 10.81 -19.49 -9.59
N HIS A 721 9.74 -19.19 -10.35
CA HIS A 721 9.35 -19.98 -11.53
C HIS A 721 10.00 -19.45 -12.81
N THR A 722 9.95 -18.13 -13.04
CA THR A 722 10.46 -17.49 -14.26
C THR A 722 11.38 -16.30 -13.97
N LEU A 723 12.41 -16.13 -14.80
CA LEU A 723 13.40 -15.06 -14.72
C LEU A 723 13.58 -14.35 -16.08
N VAL A 724 13.54 -13.02 -16.08
CA VAL A 724 13.94 -12.19 -17.22
C VAL A 724 15.03 -11.24 -16.76
N LEU A 725 16.21 -11.30 -17.37
CA LEU A 725 17.36 -10.43 -17.10
C LEU A 725 17.72 -9.67 -18.39
N GLY A 726 17.35 -8.40 -18.47
CA GLY A 726 17.53 -7.56 -19.67
C GLY A 726 18.98 -7.18 -19.97
N GLU A 727 19.26 -6.69 -21.18
CA GLU A 727 20.64 -6.45 -21.67
C GLU A 727 21.50 -5.54 -20.78
N SER A 728 20.91 -4.51 -20.17
CA SER A 728 21.61 -3.54 -19.30
C SER A 728 21.65 -3.95 -17.82
N SER A 729 21.08 -5.10 -17.47
CA SER A 729 20.83 -5.46 -16.07
C SER A 729 21.95 -6.27 -15.42
N SER A 730 22.05 -6.20 -14.10
CA SER A 730 23.13 -6.86 -13.34
C SER A 730 22.66 -7.47 -12.02
N ILE A 731 22.98 -8.75 -11.78
CA ILE A 731 22.88 -9.40 -10.46
C ILE A 731 24.30 -9.61 -9.92
N SER A 732 24.69 -8.93 -8.83
CA SER A 732 26.07 -8.96 -8.31
C SER A 732 26.19 -9.30 -6.83
N THR A 733 27.17 -10.15 -6.51
CA THR A 733 27.65 -10.47 -5.16
C THR A 733 29.18 -10.46 -5.15
N THR A 734 29.78 -9.42 -5.71
CA THR A 734 31.23 -9.28 -5.84
C THR A 734 31.89 -8.90 -4.52
N GLY A 735 33.15 -9.30 -4.37
CA GLY A 735 33.96 -8.88 -3.22
C GLY A 735 34.43 -7.43 -3.36
N GLY A 736 34.50 -6.72 -2.24
CA GLY A 736 35.01 -5.36 -2.15
C GLY A 736 36.51 -5.24 -2.38
N ARG A 737 36.97 -4.03 -2.69
CA ARG A 737 38.40 -3.72 -2.94
C ARG A 737 39.13 -3.40 -1.64
N GLY A 738 40.33 -3.96 -1.47
CA GLY A 738 41.20 -3.66 -0.33
C GLY A 738 41.91 -2.30 -0.46
N SER A 739 42.52 -1.83 0.62
CA SER A 739 43.24 -0.53 0.67
C SER A 739 44.44 -0.44 -0.28
N HIS A 740 44.75 0.79 -0.75
CA HIS A 740 45.93 1.03 -1.62
C HIS A 740 47.26 0.60 -0.97
N SER A 741 47.34 0.65 0.36
CA SER A 741 48.48 0.31 1.20
C SER A 741 48.83 -1.19 1.27
N GLY A 742 48.18 -2.05 0.47
CA GLY A 742 48.45 -3.49 0.42
C GLY A 742 47.29 -4.38 0.92
N GLY A 743 46.08 -3.84 1.05
CA GLY A 743 44.92 -4.60 1.52
C GLY A 743 44.50 -5.70 0.54
N GLY A 744 44.17 -6.86 1.09
CA GLY A 744 43.64 -8.00 0.30
C GLY A 744 42.21 -7.75 -0.16
N GLY A 745 41.84 -8.18 -1.37
CA GLY A 745 40.47 -8.05 -1.88
C GLY A 745 39.50 -9.02 -1.21
N GLY A 746 38.22 -8.66 -1.09
CA GLY A 746 37.19 -9.53 -0.50
C GLY A 746 36.86 -10.74 -1.39
N GLY A 747 36.42 -11.85 -0.80
CA GLY A 747 35.88 -13.00 -1.55
C GLY A 747 34.55 -12.66 -2.23
N GLY A 748 34.28 -13.26 -3.40
CA GLY A 748 32.98 -13.14 -4.07
C GLY A 748 31.93 -14.04 -3.41
N GLY A 749 30.71 -13.54 -3.22
CA GLY A 749 29.61 -14.17 -2.48
C GLY A 749 28.87 -15.30 -3.20
N ARG A 750 27.58 -15.47 -2.90
CA ARG A 750 26.77 -16.61 -3.38
C ARG A 750 25.48 -16.17 -4.06
N ILE A 751 25.18 -16.77 -5.22
CA ILE A 751 23.92 -16.59 -5.94
C ILE A 751 23.32 -17.98 -6.20
N HIS A 752 22.09 -18.23 -5.76
CA HIS A 752 21.37 -19.49 -5.99
C HIS A 752 19.98 -19.28 -6.58
N PHE A 753 19.70 -19.99 -7.68
CA PHE A 753 18.39 -20.03 -8.32
C PHE A 753 17.65 -21.34 -7.97
N HIS A 754 16.67 -21.23 -7.08
CA HIS A 754 15.83 -22.35 -6.66
C HIS A 754 14.53 -22.40 -7.49
N TRP A 755 14.59 -23.11 -8.62
CA TRP A 755 13.45 -23.23 -9.53
C TRP A 755 12.28 -24.03 -8.96
N SER A 756 11.07 -23.51 -9.09
CA SER A 756 9.83 -24.25 -8.84
C SER A 756 9.21 -24.74 -10.14
N ASP A 757 8.51 -25.87 -10.08
CA ASP A 757 7.72 -26.47 -11.17
C ASP A 757 8.39 -26.45 -12.55
N ILE A 758 9.63 -26.97 -12.59
CA ILE A 758 10.43 -27.10 -13.83
C ILE A 758 9.64 -27.95 -14.85
N PRO A 759 9.16 -27.36 -15.98
CA PRO A 759 8.39 -28.11 -16.97
C PRO A 759 9.31 -29.07 -17.72
N ILE A 760 8.76 -30.19 -18.20
CA ILE A 760 9.53 -31.28 -18.84
C ILE A 760 8.84 -31.82 -20.10
N GLY A 761 9.63 -32.36 -21.02
CA GLY A 761 9.12 -32.92 -22.28
C GLY A 761 8.41 -31.87 -23.14
N ASP A 762 7.26 -32.23 -23.72
CA ASP A 762 6.52 -31.39 -24.66
C ASP A 762 6.00 -30.06 -24.04
N GLU A 763 5.89 -29.99 -22.72
CA GLU A 763 5.49 -28.78 -21.98
C GLU A 763 6.66 -27.83 -21.68
N TYR A 764 7.92 -28.26 -21.90
CA TYR A 764 9.11 -27.48 -21.53
C TYR A 764 9.09 -26.05 -22.10
N LEU A 765 9.29 -25.07 -21.24
CA LEU A 765 9.49 -23.67 -21.58
C LEU A 765 10.79 -23.19 -20.91
N PRO A 766 11.56 -22.30 -21.54
CA PRO A 766 12.77 -21.76 -20.93
C PRO A 766 12.42 -20.97 -19.67
N LEU A 767 12.97 -21.41 -18.53
CA LEU A 767 12.74 -20.79 -17.21
C LEU A 767 13.34 -19.38 -17.12
N ALA A 768 14.42 -19.13 -17.86
CA ALA A 768 15.17 -17.89 -17.79
C ALA A 768 15.52 -17.34 -19.18
N SER A 769 15.39 -16.03 -19.35
CA SER A 769 15.99 -15.28 -20.46
C SER A 769 17.08 -14.37 -19.90
N VAL A 770 18.35 -14.68 -20.22
CA VAL A 770 19.52 -14.08 -19.55
C VAL A 770 20.37 -13.30 -20.56
N ASN A 771 20.06 -12.01 -20.71
CA ASN A 771 20.80 -11.08 -21.59
C ASN A 771 21.74 -10.14 -20.81
N GLY A 772 21.54 -9.96 -19.49
CA GLY A 772 22.38 -9.15 -18.60
C GLY A 772 23.54 -9.91 -17.94
N SER A 773 24.20 -9.29 -16.95
CA SER A 773 25.34 -9.89 -16.23
C SER A 773 24.97 -10.53 -14.88
N ILE A 774 25.66 -11.61 -14.53
CA ILE A 774 25.58 -12.27 -13.22
C ILE A 774 27.02 -12.42 -12.69
N ASP A 775 27.32 -11.74 -11.58
CA ASP A 775 28.69 -11.46 -11.14
C ASP A 775 28.94 -11.85 -9.67
N ALA A 776 29.54 -13.02 -9.44
CA ALA A 776 30.00 -13.49 -8.11
C ALA A 776 31.53 -13.46 -7.98
N ARG A 777 32.21 -12.46 -8.54
CA ARG A 777 33.68 -12.40 -8.63
C ARG A 777 34.34 -11.90 -7.34
N GLY A 778 35.57 -12.37 -7.09
CA GLY A 778 36.40 -11.85 -6.00
C GLY A 778 36.83 -10.40 -6.24
N GLY A 779 36.93 -9.62 -5.17
CA GLY A 779 37.38 -8.24 -5.17
C GLY A 779 38.88 -8.12 -5.45
N LEU A 780 39.28 -7.02 -6.05
CA LEU A 780 40.70 -6.76 -6.34
C LEU A 780 41.44 -6.36 -5.06
N GLY A 781 42.56 -7.02 -4.79
CA GLY A 781 43.59 -6.47 -3.91
C GLY A 781 44.25 -5.26 -4.55
N ARG A 782 44.79 -4.35 -3.73
CA ARG A 782 45.54 -3.18 -4.18
C ARG A 782 46.96 -3.19 -3.59
N GLY A 783 47.86 -2.41 -4.19
CA GLY A 783 49.29 -2.45 -3.85
C GLY A 783 49.91 -3.81 -4.20
N GLN A 784 50.40 -4.53 -3.18
CA GLN A 784 50.88 -5.91 -3.30
C GLN A 784 49.89 -6.95 -2.70
N GLY A 785 48.70 -6.52 -2.30
CA GLY A 785 47.64 -7.40 -1.82
C GLY A 785 47.06 -8.26 -2.94
N LEU A 786 46.69 -9.51 -2.62
CA LEU A 786 46.09 -10.45 -3.57
C LEU A 786 44.58 -10.21 -3.71
N ALA A 787 44.04 -10.53 -4.88
CA ALA A 787 42.60 -10.55 -5.10
C ALA A 787 41.92 -11.68 -4.32
N GLY A 788 40.65 -11.49 -3.98
CA GLY A 788 39.80 -12.55 -3.44
C GLY A 788 39.50 -13.63 -4.47
N GLY A 789 39.16 -14.82 -4.00
CA GLY A 789 38.62 -15.90 -4.82
C GLY A 789 37.20 -15.58 -5.29
N ASN A 790 36.84 -16.14 -6.45
CA ASN A 790 35.46 -16.09 -6.93
C ASN A 790 34.53 -16.90 -6.02
N GLY A 791 33.28 -16.47 -5.96
CA GLY A 791 32.17 -17.14 -5.32
C GLY A 791 31.48 -18.16 -6.20
N THR A 792 30.22 -18.45 -5.87
CA THR A 792 29.43 -19.52 -6.51
C THR A 792 28.12 -19.00 -7.08
N VAL A 793 27.85 -19.32 -8.34
CA VAL A 793 26.53 -19.19 -8.96
C VAL A 793 26.01 -20.61 -9.21
N THR A 794 24.89 -20.97 -8.61
CA THR A 794 24.31 -22.32 -8.65
C THR A 794 22.82 -22.27 -8.95
N GLY A 795 22.25 -23.42 -9.33
CA GLY A 795 20.81 -23.59 -9.52
C GLY A 795 20.36 -24.95 -9.03
N LYS A 796 19.06 -25.11 -8.79
CA LYS A 796 18.43 -26.38 -8.40
C LYS A 796 18.80 -27.52 -9.36
N ALA A 797 18.89 -28.73 -8.83
CA ALA A 797 19.25 -29.92 -9.61
C ALA A 797 18.22 -30.19 -10.72
N CYS A 798 18.62 -30.02 -11.98
CA CYS A 798 17.72 -30.16 -13.12
C CYS A 798 17.22 -31.60 -13.33
N PRO A 799 15.99 -31.79 -13.83
CA PRO A 799 15.43 -33.10 -14.14
C PRO A 799 16.15 -33.78 -15.32
N ARG A 800 15.69 -34.96 -15.72
CA ARG A 800 16.22 -35.69 -16.90
C ARG A 800 16.07 -34.83 -18.16
N GLY A 801 16.98 -34.97 -19.12
CA GLY A 801 17.00 -34.17 -20.35
C GLY A 801 17.58 -32.74 -20.23
N LEU A 802 17.53 -32.11 -19.04
CA LEU A 802 17.95 -30.72 -18.81
C LEU A 802 19.26 -30.59 -18.01
N TYR A 803 20.03 -29.51 -18.19
CA TYR A 803 21.29 -29.25 -17.48
C TYR A 803 21.57 -27.73 -17.28
N GLY A 804 22.65 -27.39 -16.56
CA GLY A 804 23.06 -26.00 -16.31
C GLY A 804 22.32 -25.35 -15.15
N VAL A 805 22.61 -24.07 -14.89
CA VAL A 805 21.97 -23.30 -13.80
C VAL A 805 20.50 -23.00 -14.10
N PHE A 806 20.14 -22.83 -15.38
CA PHE A 806 18.80 -22.45 -15.85
C PHE A 806 17.96 -23.63 -16.39
N CYS A 807 18.46 -24.87 -16.24
CA CYS A 807 17.84 -26.08 -16.79
C CYS A 807 17.54 -25.98 -18.29
N GLU A 808 18.59 -25.75 -19.07
CA GLU A 808 18.60 -25.76 -20.54
C GLU A 808 18.56 -27.19 -21.10
N GLU A 809 18.05 -27.37 -22.31
CA GLU A 809 18.02 -28.67 -23.00
C GLU A 809 19.44 -29.20 -23.27
N CYS A 810 19.70 -30.48 -22.96
CA CYS A 810 20.99 -31.12 -23.30
C CYS A 810 21.30 -30.98 -24.82
N PRO A 811 22.57 -30.76 -25.21
CA PRO A 811 22.94 -30.54 -26.62
C PRO A 811 22.49 -31.67 -27.56
N VAL A 812 22.14 -31.31 -28.80
CA VAL A 812 21.67 -32.25 -29.83
C VAL A 812 22.67 -33.41 -30.02
N GLY A 813 22.17 -34.64 -30.00
CA GLY A 813 22.98 -35.86 -30.05
C GLY A 813 23.49 -36.34 -28.68
N THR A 814 23.02 -35.75 -27.58
CA THR A 814 23.27 -36.21 -26.20
C THR A 814 21.96 -36.52 -25.48
N PHE A 815 22.02 -37.39 -24.46
CA PHE A 815 20.91 -37.76 -23.60
C PHE A 815 21.30 -37.68 -22.11
N LYS A 816 20.32 -37.47 -21.23
CA LYS A 816 20.54 -37.40 -19.77
C LYS A 816 19.42 -38.11 -19.00
N ASN A 817 19.74 -39.29 -18.47
CA ASN A 817 18.81 -40.16 -17.74
C ASN A 817 18.83 -39.97 -16.21
N VAL A 818 19.63 -39.05 -15.68
CA VAL A 818 19.75 -38.74 -14.24
C VAL A 818 19.41 -37.28 -13.95
N SER A 819 18.96 -37.01 -12.72
CA SER A 819 18.84 -35.64 -12.19
C SER A 819 20.22 -35.05 -11.85
N GLY A 820 20.31 -33.72 -11.85
CA GLY A 820 21.54 -32.97 -11.62
C GLY A 820 21.80 -31.94 -12.71
N SER A 821 22.64 -30.95 -12.44
CA SER A 821 22.83 -29.78 -13.31
C SER A 821 24.17 -29.76 -14.07
N ASP A 822 25.09 -30.70 -13.77
CA ASP A 822 26.39 -30.76 -14.43
C ASP A 822 26.27 -31.12 -15.91
N ARG A 823 26.93 -30.34 -16.78
CA ARG A 823 27.00 -30.61 -18.23
C ARG A 823 27.57 -31.98 -18.58
N ALA A 824 28.44 -32.53 -17.73
CA ALA A 824 29.00 -33.87 -17.88
C ALA A 824 27.96 -35.01 -17.77
N LEU A 825 26.74 -34.72 -17.30
CA LEU A 825 25.62 -35.67 -17.24
C LEU A 825 24.89 -35.83 -18.58
N CYS A 826 25.04 -34.89 -19.53
CA CYS A 826 24.60 -35.05 -20.91
C CYS A 826 25.61 -35.97 -21.64
N ARG A 827 25.23 -37.23 -21.88
CA ARG A 827 26.09 -38.25 -22.49
C ARG A 827 25.84 -38.35 -23.99
N ASN A 828 26.88 -38.49 -24.80
CA ASN A 828 26.74 -38.64 -26.25
C ASN A 828 25.99 -39.94 -26.61
N CYS A 829 25.06 -39.86 -27.55
CA CYS A 829 24.43 -41.03 -28.17
C CYS A 829 25.39 -41.73 -29.14
N SER A 830 25.30 -43.05 -29.22
CA SER A 830 26.22 -43.89 -30.00
C SER A 830 26.16 -43.59 -31.50
N SER A 831 27.30 -43.27 -32.13
CA SER A 831 27.35 -43.05 -33.58
C SER A 831 27.08 -44.32 -34.40
N ASN A 832 27.11 -45.50 -33.79
CA ASN A 832 26.85 -46.78 -34.46
C ASN A 832 25.34 -47.06 -34.64
N GLU A 833 24.47 -46.30 -33.96
CA GLU A 833 23.01 -46.42 -34.03
C GLU A 833 22.37 -45.43 -35.01
N LEU A 834 23.15 -44.44 -35.50
CA LEU A 834 22.69 -43.43 -36.44
C LEU A 834 22.90 -43.89 -37.89
N PRO A 835 21.84 -44.01 -38.73
CA PRO A 835 21.99 -44.33 -40.15
C PRO A 835 22.87 -43.31 -40.90
N HIS A 836 23.64 -43.75 -41.90
CA HIS A 836 24.55 -42.88 -42.67
C HIS A 836 23.90 -41.67 -43.39
N ARG A 837 22.57 -41.61 -43.47
CA ARG A 837 21.80 -40.47 -44.04
C ARG A 837 20.83 -39.85 -43.03
N ALA A 838 21.10 -39.99 -41.73
CA ALA A 838 20.33 -39.41 -40.63
C ALA A 838 21.11 -38.32 -39.88
N LEU A 839 20.36 -37.42 -39.24
CA LEU A 839 20.86 -36.37 -38.33
C LEU A 839 20.00 -36.37 -37.07
N TYR A 840 20.62 -36.24 -35.90
CA TYR A 840 19.90 -36.04 -34.65
C TYR A 840 19.06 -34.76 -34.69
N ILE A 841 17.89 -34.80 -34.07
CA ILE A 841 16.99 -33.64 -33.95
C ILE A 841 16.99 -33.11 -32.52
N PRO A 842 16.83 -31.79 -32.31
CA PRO A 842 16.43 -31.28 -31.01
C PRO A 842 15.02 -31.80 -30.68
N ILE A 843 14.81 -32.20 -29.43
CA ILE A 843 13.49 -32.46 -28.85
C ILE A 843 13.29 -31.51 -27.67
N ARG A 844 12.08 -30.97 -27.60
CA ARG A 844 11.63 -30.06 -26.55
C ARG A 844 11.74 -30.72 -25.17
N GLY A 845 12.40 -30.05 -24.23
CA GLY A 845 12.72 -30.60 -22.91
C GLY A 845 13.94 -31.53 -22.86
N GLY A 846 14.66 -31.68 -23.97
CA GLY A 846 15.87 -32.49 -24.08
C GLY A 846 15.63 -34.00 -24.09
N VAL A 847 16.66 -34.76 -24.46
CA VAL A 847 16.57 -36.22 -24.62
C VAL A 847 16.87 -36.92 -23.29
N THR A 848 15.93 -37.73 -22.81
CA THR A 848 16.04 -38.43 -21.51
C THR A 848 16.72 -39.79 -21.61
N GLU A 849 16.49 -40.55 -22.70
CA GLU A 849 16.90 -41.95 -22.86
C GLU A 849 17.44 -42.24 -24.28
N CYS A 850 18.09 -43.40 -24.47
CA CYS A 850 18.59 -43.87 -25.76
C CYS A 850 17.60 -44.84 -26.44
N PRO A 851 17.57 -44.91 -27.79
CA PRO A 851 18.41 -44.18 -28.74
C PRO A 851 17.95 -42.72 -28.93
N CYS A 852 18.89 -41.81 -29.22
CA CYS A 852 18.56 -40.41 -29.51
C CYS A 852 17.65 -40.29 -30.75
N PRO A 853 16.68 -39.37 -30.73
CA PRO A 853 15.79 -39.10 -31.86
C PRO A 853 16.56 -38.51 -33.05
N TYR A 854 16.28 -39.00 -34.26
CA TYR A 854 16.89 -38.54 -35.50
C TYR A 854 15.86 -38.41 -36.63
N LYS A 855 16.22 -37.66 -37.68
CA LYS A 855 15.50 -37.62 -38.95
C LYS A 855 16.45 -37.83 -40.12
N CYS A 856 15.93 -38.32 -41.24
CA CYS A 856 16.72 -38.40 -42.47
C CYS A 856 17.04 -37.00 -43.01
N VAL A 857 18.20 -36.85 -43.68
CA VAL A 857 18.67 -35.58 -44.25
C VAL A 857 17.70 -34.97 -45.28
N SER A 858 16.84 -35.79 -45.88
CA SER A 858 15.81 -35.38 -46.84
C SER A 858 14.61 -36.31 -46.78
N GLU A 859 13.41 -35.79 -47.08
CA GLU A 859 12.16 -36.54 -47.20
C GLU A 859 12.18 -37.62 -48.29
N ARG A 860 13.18 -37.61 -49.19
CA ARG A 860 13.40 -38.67 -50.19
C ARG A 860 13.90 -39.99 -49.59
N TYR A 861 14.22 -40.01 -48.30
CA TYR A 861 14.72 -41.16 -47.57
C TYR A 861 13.73 -41.55 -46.47
N HIS A 862 13.36 -42.83 -46.41
CA HIS A 862 12.34 -43.30 -45.47
C HIS A 862 12.95 -43.79 -44.15
N MET A 863 12.26 -43.45 -43.05
CA MET A 863 12.55 -43.87 -41.68
C MET A 863 12.26 -45.38 -41.53
N PRO A 864 13.07 -46.20 -40.82
CA PRO A 864 14.17 -45.81 -39.91
C PRO A 864 15.57 -45.80 -40.54
N HIS A 865 15.82 -46.51 -41.63
CA HIS A 865 17.18 -46.69 -42.15
C HIS A 865 17.67 -45.59 -43.11
N CYS A 866 16.81 -44.62 -43.45
CA CYS A 866 17.07 -43.56 -44.42
C CYS A 866 17.49 -44.10 -45.81
N TYR A 867 16.82 -45.16 -46.23
CA TYR A 867 16.94 -45.75 -47.55
C TYR A 867 16.07 -45.00 -48.56
N THR A 868 16.48 -45.04 -49.83
CA THR A 868 15.64 -44.66 -50.97
C THR A 868 14.59 -45.73 -51.24
N THR A 869 13.51 -45.36 -51.93
CA THR A 869 12.43 -46.30 -52.32
C THR A 869 12.93 -47.53 -53.09
N LEU A 870 14.01 -47.41 -53.88
CA LEU A 870 14.66 -48.52 -54.55
C LEU A 870 15.44 -49.42 -53.56
N GLU A 871 16.19 -48.82 -52.64
CA GLU A 871 16.93 -49.55 -51.60
C GLU A 871 15.95 -50.32 -50.68
N GLU A 872 14.82 -49.73 -50.28
CA GLU A 872 13.77 -50.42 -49.51
C GLU A 872 13.15 -51.60 -50.27
N LEU A 873 12.84 -51.44 -51.55
CA LEU A 873 12.37 -52.54 -52.40
C LEU A 873 13.41 -53.68 -52.43
N VAL A 874 14.69 -53.34 -52.62
CA VAL A 874 15.78 -54.32 -52.64
C VAL A 874 15.92 -55.06 -51.30
N TYR A 875 15.84 -54.35 -50.17
CA TYR A 875 16.01 -54.96 -48.84
C TYR A 875 14.77 -55.71 -48.34
N THR A 876 13.55 -55.29 -48.70
CA THR A 876 12.32 -56.05 -48.38
C THR A 876 12.28 -57.42 -49.05
N PHE A 877 12.91 -57.59 -50.22
CA PHE A 877 13.11 -58.88 -50.87
C PHE A 877 14.36 -59.66 -50.38
N GLY A 878 14.92 -59.30 -49.22
CA GLY A 878 16.08 -59.99 -48.62
C GLY A 878 17.44 -59.49 -49.11
N GLY A 879 17.49 -58.29 -49.69
CA GLY A 879 18.72 -57.60 -50.08
C GLY A 879 19.12 -57.79 -51.54
N PRO A 880 20.23 -57.13 -51.98
CA PRO A 880 20.61 -57.03 -53.39
C PRO A 880 20.72 -58.36 -54.13
N TRP A 881 21.19 -59.40 -53.45
CA TRP A 881 21.39 -60.73 -54.02
C TRP A 881 20.06 -61.47 -54.27
N LEU A 882 19.15 -61.48 -53.30
CA LEU A 882 17.84 -62.14 -53.45
C LEU A 882 16.94 -61.37 -54.42
N PHE A 883 16.89 -60.03 -54.34
CA PHE A 883 16.16 -59.21 -55.31
C PHE A 883 16.72 -59.41 -56.72
N GLY A 884 18.05 -59.45 -56.89
CA GLY A 884 18.69 -59.72 -58.18
C GLY A 884 18.34 -61.11 -58.75
N LEU A 885 18.30 -62.15 -57.91
CA LEU A 885 17.89 -63.50 -58.32
C LEU A 885 16.40 -63.59 -58.68
N ILE A 886 15.52 -62.93 -57.92
CA ILE A 886 14.09 -62.86 -58.20
C ILE A 886 13.84 -62.10 -59.51
N LEU A 887 14.51 -60.95 -59.71
CA LEU A 887 14.42 -60.16 -60.94
C LEU A 887 14.95 -60.95 -62.16
N LEU A 888 16.06 -61.68 -62.01
CA LEU A 888 16.58 -62.56 -63.04
C LEU A 888 15.59 -63.68 -63.38
N GLY A 889 14.99 -64.30 -62.36
CA GLY A 889 13.92 -65.30 -62.54
C GLY A 889 12.70 -64.74 -63.25
N LEU A 890 12.27 -63.53 -62.89
CA LEU A 890 11.18 -62.80 -63.55
C LEU A 890 11.52 -62.44 -65.01
N LEU A 891 12.76 -62.05 -65.30
CA LEU A 891 13.22 -61.77 -66.66
C LEU A 891 13.31 -63.04 -67.52
N ILE A 892 13.73 -64.17 -66.94
CA ILE A 892 13.71 -65.49 -67.61
C ILE A 892 12.25 -65.92 -67.86
N LEU A 893 11.35 -65.74 -66.89
CA LEU A 893 9.92 -66.02 -67.04
C LEU A 893 9.28 -65.09 -68.08
N LEU A 894 9.62 -63.80 -68.10
CA LEU A 894 9.16 -62.85 -69.11
C LEU A 894 9.69 -63.20 -70.50
N ALA A 895 10.95 -63.65 -70.61
CA ALA A 895 11.53 -64.14 -71.87
C ALA A 895 10.83 -65.42 -72.36
N LEU A 896 10.43 -66.31 -71.45
CA LEU A 896 9.59 -67.48 -71.76
C LEU A 896 8.17 -67.08 -72.18
N VAL A 897 7.53 -66.14 -71.49
CA VAL A 897 6.20 -65.63 -71.86
C VAL A 897 6.26 -64.90 -73.20
N LEU A 898 7.32 -64.14 -73.48
CA LEU A 898 7.55 -63.47 -74.77
C LEU A 898 7.92 -64.46 -75.89
N SER A 899 8.58 -65.59 -75.61
CA SER A 899 8.81 -66.64 -76.61
C SER A 899 7.54 -67.41 -76.94
N VAL A 900 6.68 -67.67 -75.94
CA VAL A 900 5.33 -68.22 -76.13
C VAL A 900 4.42 -67.23 -76.87
N ALA A 901 4.49 -65.94 -76.55
CA ALA A 901 3.73 -64.90 -77.26
C ALA A 901 4.19 -64.71 -78.72
N ARG A 902 5.50 -64.89 -79.00
CA ARG A 902 6.04 -64.91 -80.37
C ARG A 902 5.63 -66.14 -81.19
N MET A 903 5.16 -67.22 -80.56
CA MET A 903 4.62 -68.39 -81.27
C MET A 903 3.15 -68.27 -81.70
N LYS A 904 2.49 -67.11 -81.51
CA LYS A 904 1.05 -66.97 -81.78
C LYS A 904 0.59 -65.77 -82.63
N TYR A 905 1.49 -65.07 -83.35
CA TYR A 905 1.07 -64.04 -84.32
C TYR A 905 2.01 -63.87 -85.53
N MET A 906 1.68 -64.52 -86.65
CA MET A 906 1.88 -64.11 -88.05
C MET A 906 0.86 -64.89 -88.93
N GLY A 907 0.10 -64.30 -89.85
CA GLY A 907 -0.10 -62.87 -90.20
C GLY A 907 -1.06 -62.68 -91.40
N GLY A 908 -1.49 -61.43 -91.65
CA GLY A 908 -2.25 -60.93 -92.83
C GLY A 908 -3.74 -61.32 -92.90
N ASP A 909 -4.64 -60.62 -93.59
CA ASP A 909 -4.78 -59.22 -94.10
C ASP A 909 -6.32 -59.07 -94.40
N GLU A 910 -7.01 -57.95 -94.59
CA GLU A 910 -6.78 -56.74 -95.40
C GLU A 910 -7.83 -55.63 -95.01
N LEU A 911 -7.76 -54.40 -95.57
CA LEU A 911 -8.57 -53.20 -95.24
C LEU A 911 -9.90 -53.10 -96.09
N PRO A 912 -10.73 -52.00 -96.18
CA PRO A 912 -10.71 -50.66 -95.53
C PRO A 912 -12.07 -49.98 -95.15
N ALA A 913 -11.96 -48.77 -94.57
CA ALA A 913 -12.75 -47.54 -94.85
C ALA A 913 -13.91 -47.03 -93.94
N LEU A 914 -13.88 -45.68 -93.81
CA LEU A 914 -14.87 -44.67 -93.40
C LEU A 914 -15.05 -44.24 -91.92
N VAL A 915 -15.25 -42.92 -91.79
CA VAL A 915 -15.12 -41.99 -90.65
C VAL A 915 -16.45 -41.20 -90.57
N PRO A 916 -17.04 -40.84 -89.39
CA PRO A 916 -16.74 -39.53 -88.81
C PRO A 916 -16.84 -39.31 -87.26
N ALA A 917 -15.84 -38.59 -86.77
CA ALA A 917 -15.81 -37.47 -85.81
C ALA A 917 -16.97 -37.17 -84.82
N ARG A 918 -16.57 -37.04 -83.54
CA ARG A 918 -16.94 -36.03 -82.49
C ARG A 918 -15.90 -36.24 -81.36
N ARG A 919 -15.19 -35.28 -80.75
CA ARG A 919 -15.16 -33.80 -80.69
C ARG A 919 -16.32 -33.09 -79.98
N ILE A 920 -16.17 -33.01 -78.66
CA ILE A 920 -16.67 -32.04 -77.65
C ILE A 920 -15.56 -32.10 -76.57
N ASP A 921 -14.70 -31.11 -76.27
CA ASP A 921 -14.61 -29.66 -76.58
C ASP A 921 -15.60 -28.74 -75.84
N HIS A 922 -15.09 -27.62 -75.30
CA HIS A 922 -15.75 -26.59 -74.45
C HIS A 922 -16.08 -27.01 -72.99
N SER A 923 -15.96 -26.15 -71.97
CA SER A 923 -15.37 -24.80 -71.86
C SER A 923 -15.24 -24.40 -70.38
N PHE A 924 -14.26 -23.56 -70.02
CA PHE A 924 -14.38 -22.70 -68.82
C PHE A 924 -15.63 -21.80 -68.96
N PRO A 925 -16.26 -21.44 -67.84
CA PRO A 925 -16.28 -20.01 -67.55
C PRO A 925 -15.82 -19.69 -66.12
N PHE A 926 -14.89 -18.75 -66.06
CA PHE A 926 -14.66 -17.88 -64.89
C PHE A 926 -15.57 -16.66 -65.03
N LEU A 927 -16.03 -16.12 -63.89
CA LEU A 927 -16.56 -14.77 -63.55
C LEU A 927 -17.63 -14.98 -62.46
N GLU A 928 -17.38 -14.66 -61.19
CA GLU A 928 -17.33 -13.32 -60.56
C GLU A 928 -18.71 -12.74 -60.17
N SER A 929 -18.67 -11.90 -59.12
CA SER A 929 -19.77 -11.24 -58.40
C SER A 929 -20.45 -12.11 -57.33
N LEU A 930 -20.12 -11.95 -56.05
CA LEU A 930 -20.70 -10.91 -55.16
C LEU A 930 -22.24 -10.82 -55.30
N ASN A 931 -22.95 -11.55 -54.43
CA ASN A 931 -23.38 -11.02 -53.13
C ASN A 931 -22.80 -11.95 -52.05
N GLU A 932 -22.13 -11.51 -50.97
CA GLU A 932 -22.58 -10.60 -49.90
C GLU A 932 -23.79 -11.15 -49.13
N VAL A 933 -23.81 -11.26 -47.80
CA VAL A 933 -22.84 -10.92 -46.74
C VAL A 933 -23.13 -11.85 -45.53
N MET A 934 -22.14 -12.10 -44.65
CA MET A 934 -22.11 -13.18 -43.62
C MET A 934 -21.83 -14.58 -44.25
N GLU A 935 -20.83 -15.36 -43.85
CA GLU A 935 -20.00 -15.34 -42.64
C GLU A 935 -18.49 -15.35 -42.98
N THR A 936 -17.79 -14.25 -42.69
CA THR A 936 -16.34 -14.27 -42.46
C THR A 936 -16.07 -14.49 -40.97
N ASN A 937 -14.98 -15.19 -40.66
CA ASN A 937 -14.41 -15.45 -39.32
C ASN A 937 -15.09 -16.55 -38.48
N ARG A 938 -14.49 -17.75 -38.50
CA ARG A 938 -14.21 -18.54 -37.27
C ARG A 938 -13.15 -19.62 -37.46
N THR A 939 -11.96 -19.18 -37.90
CA THR A 939 -10.68 -19.86 -37.60
C THR A 939 -9.85 -19.00 -36.64
N GLU A 940 -10.51 -18.54 -35.57
CA GLU A 940 -9.85 -18.14 -34.33
C GLU A 940 -10.12 -19.24 -33.30
N GLU A 941 -9.27 -20.28 -33.28
CA GLU A 941 -9.09 -21.06 -32.07
C GLU A 941 -8.23 -20.25 -31.10
N SER A 942 -8.87 -19.31 -30.42
CA SER A 942 -8.25 -18.54 -29.33
C SER A 942 -7.84 -19.49 -28.21
N GLN A 943 -6.57 -19.41 -27.78
CA GLN A 943 -5.96 -20.20 -26.70
C GLN A 943 -6.48 -19.81 -25.29
N SER A 944 -7.77 -19.49 -25.15
CA SER A 944 -8.34 -18.78 -23.98
C SER A 944 -9.68 -19.34 -23.52
N HIS A 945 -9.79 -20.67 -23.44
CA HIS A 945 -10.90 -21.35 -22.76
C HIS A 945 -10.42 -21.96 -21.44
N VAL A 946 -10.99 -21.52 -20.32
CA VAL A 946 -10.58 -21.94 -18.96
C VAL A 946 -10.82 -23.44 -18.73
N HIS A 947 -11.96 -23.98 -19.18
CA HIS A 947 -12.29 -25.39 -19.04
C HIS A 947 -13.30 -25.83 -20.11
N ARG A 948 -13.36 -27.13 -20.43
CA ARG A 948 -14.35 -27.75 -21.32
C ARG A 948 -15.21 -28.75 -20.52
N MET A 949 -16.49 -28.44 -20.36
CA MET A 949 -17.46 -29.38 -19.79
C MET A 949 -17.97 -30.32 -20.88
N TYR A 950 -18.04 -31.62 -20.56
CA TYR A 950 -18.53 -32.64 -21.49
C TYR A 950 -19.95 -33.07 -21.10
N PHE A 951 -20.83 -33.19 -22.11
CA PHE A 951 -22.13 -33.83 -21.94
C PHE A 951 -21.96 -35.34 -21.74
N MET A 952 -22.60 -35.86 -20.71
CA MET A 952 -22.70 -37.29 -20.42
C MET A 952 -23.88 -37.92 -21.18
N GLY A 953 -23.83 -39.24 -21.37
CA GLY A 953 -24.86 -40.03 -22.04
C GLY A 953 -24.70 -40.16 -23.57
N GLN A 954 -25.16 -41.28 -24.13
CA GLN A 954 -24.98 -41.64 -25.55
C GLN A 954 -25.95 -40.94 -26.52
N ASN A 955 -26.72 -39.96 -26.03
CA ASN A 955 -27.75 -39.23 -26.77
C ASN A 955 -28.77 -40.16 -27.47
N THR A 956 -29.32 -41.09 -26.71
CA THR A 956 -30.40 -41.99 -27.13
C THR A 956 -31.72 -41.57 -26.46
N PHE A 957 -32.86 -42.06 -26.94
CA PHE A 957 -34.15 -41.74 -26.31
C PHE A 957 -34.27 -42.24 -24.86
N SER A 958 -33.48 -43.25 -24.47
CA SER A 958 -33.36 -43.77 -23.11
C SER A 958 -32.30 -43.06 -22.26
N GLU A 959 -31.33 -42.40 -22.89
CA GLU A 959 -30.19 -41.74 -22.25
C GLU A 959 -29.84 -40.46 -23.03
N PRO A 960 -30.57 -39.35 -22.78
CA PRO A 960 -30.28 -38.06 -23.40
C PRO A 960 -28.96 -37.48 -22.89
N TRP A 961 -28.47 -36.45 -23.58
CA TRP A 961 -27.35 -35.65 -23.07
C TRP A 961 -27.71 -35.01 -21.72
N HIS A 962 -26.76 -34.99 -20.80
CA HIS A 962 -26.91 -34.30 -19.52
C HIS A 962 -25.57 -33.82 -18.96
N LEU A 963 -25.61 -32.81 -18.09
CA LEU A 963 -24.52 -32.33 -17.25
C LEU A 963 -24.70 -32.82 -15.80
N PRO A 964 -23.62 -33.04 -15.05
CA PRO A 964 -23.70 -33.38 -13.63
C PRO A 964 -24.17 -32.20 -12.77
N HIS A 965 -24.91 -32.48 -11.69
CA HIS A 965 -25.36 -31.49 -10.70
C HIS A 965 -24.28 -31.15 -9.66
N SER A 966 -23.04 -31.02 -10.12
CA SER A 966 -21.90 -30.54 -9.34
C SER A 966 -20.87 -29.95 -10.31
N PRO A 967 -20.35 -28.74 -10.07
CA PRO A 967 -19.32 -28.16 -10.93
C PRO A 967 -18.03 -29.01 -10.87
N PRO A 968 -17.30 -29.17 -11.98
CA PRO A 968 -15.97 -29.79 -11.97
C PRO A 968 -15.01 -29.04 -11.02
N GLU A 969 -14.06 -29.75 -10.42
CA GLU A 969 -13.06 -29.18 -9.50
C GLU A 969 -12.30 -28.00 -10.13
N GLN A 970 -12.08 -28.02 -11.45
CA GLN A 970 -11.39 -26.97 -12.19
C GLN A 970 -12.25 -25.70 -12.41
N VAL A 971 -13.53 -25.73 -12.03
CA VAL A 971 -14.51 -24.66 -12.28
C VAL A 971 -15.17 -24.18 -10.97
N ILE A 972 -15.11 -24.95 -9.88
CA ILE A 972 -15.79 -24.67 -8.61
C ILE A 972 -15.46 -23.29 -8.01
N GLU A 973 -14.24 -22.78 -8.24
CA GLU A 973 -13.82 -21.46 -7.78
C GLU A 973 -14.41 -20.30 -8.60
N ILE A 974 -14.74 -20.53 -9.88
CA ILE A 974 -15.23 -19.51 -10.80
C ILE A 974 -16.76 -19.52 -10.99
N VAL A 975 -17.49 -20.49 -10.41
CA VAL A 975 -18.96 -20.52 -10.38
C VAL A 975 -19.55 -20.51 -8.96
N TYR A 976 -20.80 -20.06 -8.83
CA TYR A 976 -21.62 -20.34 -7.65
C TYR A 976 -22.32 -21.68 -7.84
N GLU A 977 -22.15 -22.60 -6.89
CA GLU A 977 -22.65 -23.98 -6.95
C GLU A 977 -24.17 -24.04 -7.13
N ASP A 978 -24.94 -23.33 -6.30
CA ASP A 978 -26.41 -23.25 -6.39
C ASP A 978 -26.95 -22.64 -7.70
N ALA A 979 -26.13 -21.85 -8.40
CA ALA A 979 -26.49 -21.27 -9.70
C ALA A 979 -26.04 -22.16 -10.86
N PHE A 980 -24.92 -22.86 -10.71
CA PHE A 980 -24.48 -23.89 -11.64
C PHE A 980 -25.44 -25.08 -11.68
N ASN A 981 -25.96 -25.51 -10.53
CA ASN A 981 -26.89 -26.63 -10.45
C ASN A 981 -28.21 -26.33 -11.18
N ARG A 982 -28.75 -25.10 -11.03
CA ARG A 982 -29.92 -24.63 -11.80
C ARG A 982 -29.66 -24.53 -13.30
N PHE A 983 -28.46 -24.07 -13.70
CA PHE A 983 -28.04 -24.10 -15.10
C PHE A 983 -27.97 -25.54 -15.65
N ALA A 984 -27.46 -26.49 -14.86
CA ALA A 984 -27.45 -27.90 -15.22
C ALA A 984 -28.88 -28.48 -15.35
N ASP A 985 -29.81 -28.13 -14.44
CA ASP A 985 -31.23 -28.50 -14.53
C ASP A 985 -31.86 -28.02 -15.85
N GLU A 986 -31.67 -26.75 -16.21
CA GLU A 986 -32.22 -26.15 -17.43
C GLU A 986 -31.64 -26.79 -18.71
N ILE A 987 -30.32 -27.01 -18.74
CA ILE A 987 -29.64 -27.71 -19.84
C ILE A 987 -30.12 -29.17 -19.96
N ASN A 988 -30.28 -29.88 -18.84
CA ASN A 988 -30.75 -31.26 -18.81
C ASN A 988 -32.22 -31.37 -19.28
N ALA A 989 -33.06 -30.41 -18.92
CA ALA A 989 -34.44 -30.32 -19.38
C ALA A 989 -34.54 -30.05 -20.91
N LEU A 990 -33.69 -29.17 -21.44
CA LEU A 990 -33.63 -28.90 -22.89
C LEU A 990 -33.13 -30.11 -23.69
N ALA A 991 -32.12 -30.82 -23.18
CA ALA A 991 -31.54 -31.99 -23.82
C ALA A 991 -32.44 -33.23 -23.80
N ALA A 992 -33.42 -33.31 -22.88
CA ALA A 992 -34.34 -34.43 -22.77
C ALA A 992 -35.27 -34.58 -24.00
N TYR A 993 -35.48 -35.83 -24.45
CA TYR A 993 -36.42 -36.16 -25.52
C TYR A 993 -37.86 -36.24 -25.01
N GLN A 994 -38.80 -35.83 -25.85
CA GLN A 994 -40.22 -36.03 -25.59
C GLN A 994 -40.64 -37.46 -25.95
N TRP A 995 -41.55 -38.05 -25.17
CA TRP A 995 -41.97 -39.45 -25.29
C TRP A 995 -42.47 -39.86 -26.69
N TRP A 996 -43.05 -38.92 -27.44
CA TRP A 996 -43.53 -39.17 -28.80
C TRP A 996 -42.40 -39.25 -29.82
N GLU A 997 -41.26 -38.56 -29.62
CA GLU A 997 -40.11 -38.58 -30.54
C GLU A 997 -39.49 -39.98 -30.61
N GLY A 998 -39.33 -40.62 -29.44
CA GLY A 998 -38.90 -42.00 -29.31
C GLY A 998 -39.96 -43.01 -29.78
N SER A 999 -41.25 -42.68 -29.64
CA SER A 999 -42.34 -43.52 -30.16
C SER A 999 -42.34 -43.55 -31.70
N VAL A 1000 -42.14 -42.40 -32.35
CA VAL A 1000 -41.99 -42.30 -33.81
C VAL A 1000 -40.75 -43.07 -34.28
N TYR A 1001 -39.62 -42.94 -33.58
CA TYR A 1001 -38.42 -43.74 -33.87
C TYR A 1001 -38.68 -45.24 -33.76
N SER A 1002 -39.35 -45.70 -32.70
CA SER A 1002 -39.70 -47.11 -32.50
C SER A 1002 -40.58 -47.65 -33.64
N ILE A 1003 -41.61 -46.90 -34.04
CA ILE A 1003 -42.47 -47.25 -35.19
C ILE A 1003 -41.67 -47.28 -36.50
N LEU A 1004 -40.85 -46.26 -36.78
CA LEU A 1004 -40.04 -46.19 -37.99
C LEU A 1004 -38.95 -47.27 -38.02
N SER A 1005 -38.37 -47.66 -36.89
CA SER A 1005 -37.31 -48.68 -36.85
C SER A 1005 -37.81 -50.07 -37.27
N VAL A 1006 -39.10 -50.35 -37.03
CA VAL A 1006 -39.77 -51.58 -37.47
C VAL A 1006 -40.24 -51.48 -38.93
N LEU A 1007 -40.74 -50.31 -39.36
CA LEU A 1007 -41.34 -50.15 -40.70
C LEU A 1007 -40.35 -49.77 -41.81
N ALA A 1008 -39.33 -48.95 -41.51
CA ALA A 1008 -38.38 -48.39 -42.47
C ALA A 1008 -37.10 -47.87 -41.76
N TYR A 1009 -36.19 -48.78 -41.41
CA TYR A 1009 -34.96 -48.47 -40.67
C TYR A 1009 -34.14 -47.25 -41.18
N PRO A 1010 -33.96 -47.00 -42.51
CA PRO A 1010 -33.26 -45.80 -42.98
C PRO A 1010 -33.95 -44.49 -42.57
N LEU A 1011 -35.28 -44.47 -42.56
CA LEU A 1011 -36.06 -43.31 -42.10
C LEU A 1011 -36.00 -43.15 -40.58
N ALA A 1012 -35.91 -44.25 -39.82
CA ALA A 1012 -35.69 -44.21 -38.37
C ALA A 1012 -34.34 -43.57 -38.02
N TRP A 1013 -33.27 -43.96 -38.73
CA TRP A 1013 -31.95 -43.36 -38.54
C TRP A 1013 -31.95 -41.87 -38.92
N SER A 1014 -32.57 -41.50 -40.05
CA SER A 1014 -32.73 -40.10 -40.44
C SER A 1014 -33.55 -39.28 -39.42
N TRP A 1015 -34.61 -39.86 -38.86
CA TRP A 1015 -35.42 -39.23 -37.81
C TRP A 1015 -34.61 -38.99 -36.52
N LEU A 1016 -33.86 -39.99 -36.06
CA LEU A 1016 -32.96 -39.84 -34.91
C LEU A 1016 -31.91 -38.73 -35.14
N GLN A 1017 -31.30 -38.68 -36.32
CA GLN A 1017 -30.34 -37.62 -36.65
C GLN A 1017 -30.98 -36.23 -36.73
N LEU A 1018 -32.23 -36.12 -37.19
CA LEU A 1018 -32.98 -34.86 -37.21
C LEU A 1018 -33.29 -34.37 -35.79
N CYS A 1019 -33.81 -35.24 -34.91
CA CYS A 1019 -34.06 -34.91 -33.51
C CYS A 1019 -32.77 -34.48 -32.79
N ARG A 1020 -31.66 -35.22 -32.98
CA ARG A 1020 -30.34 -34.88 -32.41
C ARG A 1020 -29.84 -33.51 -32.83
N LYS A 1021 -29.96 -33.16 -34.12
CA LYS A 1021 -29.57 -31.83 -34.63
C LYS A 1021 -30.43 -30.71 -34.05
N ASN A 1022 -31.74 -30.93 -33.94
CA ASN A 1022 -32.67 -29.96 -33.35
C ASN A 1022 -32.32 -29.67 -31.88
N LYS A 1023 -32.03 -30.71 -31.08
CA LYS A 1023 -31.58 -30.58 -29.69
C LYS A 1023 -30.27 -29.82 -29.54
N LEU A 1024 -29.28 -30.09 -30.39
CA LEU A 1024 -28.02 -29.35 -30.40
C LEU A 1024 -28.22 -27.86 -30.74
N GLN A 1025 -29.14 -27.54 -31.67
CA GLN A 1025 -29.46 -26.17 -32.03
C GLN A 1025 -30.13 -25.42 -30.86
N GLN A 1026 -31.12 -26.04 -30.20
CA GLN A 1026 -31.77 -25.47 -29.00
C GLN A 1026 -30.76 -25.17 -27.89
N LEU A 1027 -29.85 -26.10 -27.58
CA LEU A 1027 -28.80 -25.87 -26.58
C LEU A 1027 -27.83 -24.73 -26.96
N ARG A 1028 -27.53 -24.58 -28.26
CA ARG A 1028 -26.68 -23.48 -28.75
C ARG A 1028 -27.39 -22.13 -28.69
N GLU A 1029 -28.68 -22.07 -28.98
CA GLU A 1029 -29.49 -20.85 -28.91
C GLU A 1029 -29.69 -20.41 -27.45
N PHE A 1030 -30.01 -21.34 -26.56
CA PHE A 1030 -30.13 -21.08 -25.12
C PHE A 1030 -28.85 -20.44 -24.53
N VAL A 1031 -27.69 -21.08 -24.71
CA VAL A 1031 -26.40 -20.60 -24.17
C VAL A 1031 -25.92 -19.30 -24.83
N ARG A 1032 -26.36 -18.99 -26.06
CA ARG A 1032 -25.94 -17.78 -26.79
C ARG A 1032 -26.82 -16.55 -26.54
N SER A 1033 -28.10 -16.75 -26.24
CA SER A 1033 -29.08 -15.64 -26.23
C SER A 1033 -30.11 -15.65 -25.11
N GLU A 1034 -30.35 -16.77 -24.41
CA GLU A 1034 -31.37 -16.84 -23.35
C GLU A 1034 -30.75 -16.87 -21.95
N TYR A 1035 -29.59 -17.50 -21.77
CA TYR A 1035 -28.94 -17.64 -20.47
C TYR A 1035 -28.14 -16.38 -20.07
N ASP A 1036 -28.27 -15.97 -18.80
CA ASP A 1036 -27.74 -14.71 -18.26
C ASP A 1036 -26.32 -14.79 -17.69
N HIS A 1037 -25.67 -15.97 -17.77
CA HIS A 1037 -24.38 -16.27 -17.16
C HIS A 1037 -24.31 -16.07 -15.63
N SER A 1038 -25.46 -16.07 -14.93
CA SER A 1038 -25.56 -15.88 -13.48
C SER A 1038 -24.70 -16.84 -12.65
N CYS A 1039 -24.39 -18.03 -13.17
CA CYS A 1039 -23.52 -18.99 -12.50
C CYS A 1039 -22.06 -18.50 -12.34
N LEU A 1040 -21.53 -17.64 -13.21
CA LEU A 1040 -20.13 -17.19 -13.16
C LEU A 1040 -19.92 -16.18 -12.02
N ARG A 1041 -18.84 -16.30 -11.22
CA ARG A 1041 -18.55 -15.34 -10.11
C ARG A 1041 -18.07 -13.97 -10.58
N SER A 1042 -17.38 -13.88 -11.72
CA SER A 1042 -16.79 -12.61 -12.19
C SER A 1042 -17.82 -11.69 -12.86
N CYS A 1043 -17.92 -10.46 -12.37
CA CYS A 1043 -18.77 -9.42 -12.98
C CYS A 1043 -18.37 -9.11 -14.43
N ARG A 1044 -17.08 -9.21 -14.77
CA ARG A 1044 -16.58 -8.97 -16.13
C ARG A 1044 -17.04 -10.05 -17.11
N SER A 1045 -17.11 -11.32 -16.69
CA SER A 1045 -17.59 -12.40 -17.56
C SER A 1045 -19.10 -12.42 -17.74
N ARG A 1046 -19.88 -11.97 -16.73
CA ARG A 1046 -21.33 -11.73 -16.88
C ARG A 1046 -21.63 -10.61 -17.88
N ALA A 1047 -20.91 -9.48 -17.78
CA ALA A 1047 -21.18 -8.30 -18.59
C ALA A 1047 -20.87 -8.46 -20.10
N LEU A 1048 -20.04 -9.43 -20.47
CA LEU A 1048 -19.58 -9.63 -21.86
C LEU A 1048 -20.42 -10.64 -22.67
N TYR A 1049 -21.30 -11.43 -22.05
CA TYR A 1049 -22.15 -12.44 -22.71
C TYR A 1049 -21.43 -13.45 -23.66
N GLU A 1050 -20.10 -13.59 -23.54
CA GLU A 1050 -19.27 -14.51 -24.34
C GLU A 1050 -18.65 -15.66 -23.51
N GLY A 1051 -19.00 -15.75 -22.22
CA GLY A 1051 -18.34 -16.62 -21.24
C GLY A 1051 -18.56 -18.13 -21.44
N LEU A 1052 -19.58 -18.54 -22.19
CA LEU A 1052 -19.89 -19.94 -22.50
C LEU A 1052 -20.12 -20.12 -24.01
N LYS A 1053 -19.61 -21.22 -24.59
CA LYS A 1053 -19.78 -21.54 -26.01
C LYS A 1053 -20.04 -23.04 -26.18
N VAL A 1054 -21.08 -23.42 -26.92
CA VAL A 1054 -21.43 -24.82 -27.20
C VAL A 1054 -20.84 -25.27 -28.54
N LEU A 1055 -19.89 -26.19 -28.48
CA LEU A 1055 -19.22 -26.82 -29.61
C LEU A 1055 -19.62 -28.29 -29.72
N PHE A 1056 -19.57 -28.84 -30.93
CA PHE A 1056 -19.81 -30.25 -31.23
C PHE A 1056 -18.67 -30.74 -32.12
N SER A 1057 -18.03 -31.85 -31.75
CA SER A 1057 -16.90 -32.48 -32.44
C SER A 1057 -17.32 -33.77 -33.12
#